data_AF-A0A9D6X352-F1
#
_entry.id   AF-A0A9D6X352-F1
#
_cell.length_a   1.000
_cell.length_b   1.000
_cell.length_c   1.000
_cell.angle_alpha   90.00
_cell.angle_beta   90.00
_cell.angle_gamma   90.00
#
_symmetry.space_group_name_H-M   'P 1'
#
loop_
_entity.id
_entity.type
_entity.pdbx_description
1 polymer ?
#
loop_
_entity_poly.entity_id
_entity_poly.type
_entity_poly.pdbx_seq_one_letter_code
_entity_poly.pdbx_strand_id
1 'polypeptide(L)'
;MTPRPWFGLLRGVLFALWPGMRMPVPPHQAPWHGAARRRRGVLAALVAVMATLAAAVQWQALPPDAGVAAWLYSALLVLLFTWVGTGFATAATGAWVMWRGDGHALRLPEERRPIHREARTAVVMPVCNEDIATVFGGLRATCESLAATGALSLFDIYVLSDTSDPALRAAELRAWDELRRALGDAAVGEGGRIFYRWRQRRVQRKAGNLADFCRRWGRNYRYMVVLDADSTMHGDTLVELVRLMEAHPRAGIVQTLPQPCGHGTLHARAQQFANRVTGRLFSLGMAFWQLGDSHYWGHNAIIRVEPFMKHCALSRLPGRGGLAGEILSHDFVEAAMMSRGGYEVWLAPQLAGSWEQNPPHLLDELQRDRRWCQGNLQNARLVAEPGWRPVHRATFGTAAFSYVVAPLWLAFIGLGFAVAARHGSAGAAALWTLTLVLLLLPRVLAVLAVLARREQVQYGGTVRLVASALAELALSAMQAPLRMLAHSLFVLSALTGLKLDWRSPSRQADAVAWRDAWARVGRLVLPPALIVTLWMGLDLGGDGLGLAGAAGTQGWLLLMPLMLAVPLTVVSASPAVGRLAERAGLLWNPEARCPPRTLARAGEASEFARLAPPPPTPRPATVMAWSMGRPRALVAAGVVAFSVLGVMPSTGSAPELPAWLRTQQEMLALWRVTAPPLEPKVLQDTSRPQAVVMRERPARRIDNAVRQRARAAVRRALEMEAAAELAWPEG
;
A
#
# COMPACT_ATOMS: atom_id res chain seq x y z
N MET A 1 -19.07 -19.08 10.50
CA MET A 1 -18.77 -18.10 9.43
C MET A 1 -18.98 -18.74 8.07
N THR A 2 -20.06 -18.37 7.36
CA THR A 2 -20.42 -18.96 6.05
C THR A 2 -20.43 -17.86 4.99
N PRO A 3 -19.55 -17.92 3.98
CA PRO A 3 -19.43 -16.87 2.98
C PRO A 3 -20.63 -16.90 2.01
N ARG A 4 -21.13 -15.72 1.63
CA ARG A 4 -22.24 -15.56 0.66
C ARG A 4 -21.69 -15.15 -0.70
N PRO A 5 -22.17 -15.73 -1.82
CA PRO A 5 -21.68 -15.36 -3.14
C PRO A 5 -21.97 -13.88 -3.44
N TRP A 6 -21.06 -13.23 -4.16
CA TRP A 6 -21.22 -11.85 -4.61
C TRP A 6 -22.25 -11.78 -5.74
N PHE A 7 -23.07 -10.73 -5.74
CA PHE A 7 -24.08 -10.52 -6.78
C PHE A 7 -23.42 -10.25 -8.14
N GLY A 8 -22.27 -9.58 -8.11
CA GLY A 8 -21.47 -9.23 -9.28
C GLY A 8 -21.84 -7.87 -9.88
N LEU A 9 -20.87 -7.22 -10.50
CA LEU A 9 -20.98 -5.82 -10.94
C LEU A 9 -22.19 -5.57 -11.86
N LEU A 10 -22.30 -6.30 -12.97
CA LEU A 10 -23.37 -6.11 -13.96
C LEU A 10 -24.76 -6.36 -13.37
N ARG A 11 -24.92 -7.48 -12.65
CA ARG A 11 -26.18 -7.81 -11.98
C ARG A 11 -26.54 -6.76 -10.93
N GLY A 12 -25.55 -6.25 -10.18
CA GLY A 12 -25.75 -5.21 -9.18
C GLY A 12 -26.20 -3.89 -9.79
N VAL A 13 -25.63 -3.50 -10.94
CA VAL A 13 -26.06 -2.31 -11.70
C VAL A 13 -27.49 -2.49 -12.21
N LEU A 14 -27.79 -3.63 -12.84
CA LEU A 14 -29.15 -3.94 -13.32
C LEU A 14 -30.17 -3.94 -12.16
N PHE A 15 -29.80 -4.51 -11.02
CA PHE A 15 -30.63 -4.49 -9.81
C PHE A 15 -30.88 -3.07 -9.30
N ALA A 16 -29.86 -2.20 -9.31
CA ALA A 16 -30.00 -0.81 -8.87
C ALA A 16 -30.87 0.04 -9.79
N LEU A 17 -30.92 -0.29 -11.09
CA LEU A 17 -31.74 0.40 -12.08
C LEU A 17 -33.20 -0.10 -12.09
N TRP A 18 -33.49 -1.27 -11.51
CA TRP A 18 -34.82 -1.85 -11.52
C TRP A 18 -35.75 -1.18 -10.47
N PRO A 19 -36.85 -0.53 -10.89
CA PRO A 19 -37.77 0.13 -9.95
C PRO A 19 -38.40 -0.85 -8.96
N GLY A 20 -38.45 -0.49 -7.67
CA GLY A 20 -39.13 -1.28 -6.63
C GLY A 20 -38.28 -2.37 -5.96
N MET A 21 -37.13 -2.78 -6.53
CA MET A 21 -36.20 -3.68 -5.86
C MET A 21 -35.19 -2.91 -5.01
N ARG A 22 -35.42 -2.84 -3.71
CA ARG A 22 -34.44 -2.33 -2.74
C ARG A 22 -34.22 -3.38 -1.67
N MET A 23 -32.95 -3.71 -1.42
CA MET A 23 -32.61 -4.46 -0.23
C MET A 23 -32.96 -3.60 0.99
N PRO A 24 -33.76 -4.12 1.95
CA PRO A 24 -34.04 -3.39 3.18
C PRO A 24 -32.71 -3.14 3.89
N VAL A 25 -32.28 -1.88 3.91
CA VAL A 25 -31.22 -1.44 4.82
C VAL A 25 -31.90 -1.29 6.17
N PRO A 26 -31.40 -1.95 7.23
CA PRO A 26 -32.01 -1.84 8.56
C PRO A 26 -32.29 -0.37 8.89
N PRO A 27 -33.55 0.01 9.15
CA PRO A 27 -33.92 1.38 9.41
C PRO A 27 -33.40 1.73 10.80
N HIS A 28 -32.17 2.24 10.87
CA HIS A 28 -31.63 2.77 12.09
C HIS A 28 -31.24 4.22 11.86
N GLN A 29 -31.92 5.16 12.53
CA GLN A 29 -31.56 6.56 12.49
C GLN A 29 -30.71 6.89 13.72
N ALA A 30 -29.40 6.68 13.60
CA ALA A 30 -28.50 7.20 14.63
C ALA A 30 -28.44 8.73 14.50
N PRO A 31 -28.32 9.49 15.61
CA PRO A 31 -28.25 10.96 15.57
C PRO A 31 -27.20 11.50 14.61
N TRP A 32 -26.08 10.77 14.46
CA TRP A 32 -24.98 11.13 13.57
C TRP A 32 -25.31 10.98 12.07
N HIS A 33 -26.34 10.23 11.67
CA HIS A 33 -26.72 10.07 10.26
C HIS A 33 -27.12 11.39 9.60
N GLY A 34 -27.88 12.23 10.32
CA GLY A 34 -28.28 13.55 9.82
C GLY A 34 -27.08 14.47 9.61
N ALA A 35 -26.16 14.50 10.58
CA ALA A 35 -24.91 15.24 10.46
C ALA A 35 -24.04 14.74 9.31
N ALA A 36 -23.88 13.42 9.17
CA ALA A 36 -23.11 12.80 8.11
C ALA A 36 -23.63 13.18 6.71
N ARG A 37 -24.96 13.10 6.49
CA ARG A 37 -25.57 13.49 5.21
C ARG A 37 -25.31 14.95 4.86
N ARG A 38 -25.51 15.87 5.82
CA ARG A 38 -25.24 17.31 5.60
C ARG A 38 -23.77 17.55 5.28
N ARG A 39 -22.86 16.99 6.07
CA ARG A 39 -21.41 17.12 5.88
C ARG A 39 -20.96 16.61 4.51
N ARG A 40 -21.43 15.44 4.10
CA ARG A 40 -21.11 14.86 2.78
C ARG A 40 -21.68 15.70 1.63
N GLY A 41 -22.86 16.28 1.80
CA GLY A 41 -23.42 17.25 0.85
C GLY A 41 -22.57 18.51 0.71
N VAL A 42 -22.08 19.06 1.83
CA VAL A 42 -21.13 20.19 1.84
C VAL A 42 -19.83 19.83 1.15
N LEU A 43 -19.25 18.66 1.46
CA LEU A 43 -18.04 18.17 0.77
C LEU A 43 -18.26 18.09 -0.75
N ALA A 44 -19.35 17.47 -1.19
CA ALA A 44 -19.67 17.37 -2.62
C ALA A 44 -19.83 18.74 -3.28
N ALA A 45 -20.51 19.69 -2.62
CA ALA A 45 -20.67 21.05 -3.13
C ALA A 45 -19.33 21.80 -3.23
N LEU A 46 -18.48 21.74 -2.21
CA LEU A 46 -17.15 22.36 -2.22
C LEU A 46 -16.28 21.80 -3.34
N VAL A 47 -16.27 20.48 -3.51
CA VAL A 47 -15.50 19.81 -4.55
C VAL A 47 -16.03 20.17 -5.94
N ALA A 48 -17.35 20.21 -6.13
CA ALA A 48 -17.96 20.64 -7.38
C ALA A 48 -17.57 22.08 -7.72
N VAL A 49 -17.66 23.01 -6.77
CA VAL A 49 -17.24 24.42 -6.97
C VAL A 49 -15.78 24.51 -7.39
N MET A 50 -14.87 23.81 -6.71
CA MET A 50 -13.44 23.82 -7.06
C MET A 50 -13.18 23.24 -8.46
N ALA A 51 -13.83 22.12 -8.80
CA ALA A 51 -13.68 21.49 -10.11
C ALA A 51 -14.26 22.35 -11.24
N THR A 52 -15.44 22.97 -11.03
CA THR A 52 -16.06 23.89 -11.98
C THR A 52 -15.23 25.15 -12.17
N LEU A 53 -14.69 25.73 -11.10
CA LEU A 53 -13.80 26.89 -11.19
C LEU A 53 -12.54 26.57 -12.00
N ALA A 54 -11.89 25.44 -11.70
CA ALA A 54 -10.72 24.99 -12.46
C ALA A 54 -11.04 24.78 -13.94
N ALA A 55 -12.17 24.13 -14.24
CA ALA A 55 -12.63 23.92 -15.60
C ALA A 55 -12.93 25.23 -16.33
N ALA A 56 -13.58 26.19 -15.68
CA ALA A 56 -13.86 27.49 -16.26
C ALA A 56 -12.58 28.27 -16.58
N VAL A 57 -11.61 28.29 -15.65
CA VAL A 57 -10.30 28.93 -15.85
C VAL A 57 -9.55 28.27 -17.01
N GLN A 58 -9.52 26.93 -17.06
CA GLN A 58 -8.88 26.21 -18.17
C GLN A 58 -9.59 26.48 -19.49
N TRP A 59 -10.92 26.45 -19.51
CA TRP A 59 -11.72 26.63 -20.73
C TRP A 59 -11.47 27.99 -21.37
N GLN A 60 -11.34 29.04 -20.57
CA GLN A 60 -10.97 30.38 -21.05
C GLN A 60 -9.55 30.45 -21.62
N ALA A 61 -8.65 29.58 -21.16
CA ALA A 61 -7.27 29.52 -21.62
C ALA A 61 -7.10 28.61 -22.86
N LEU A 62 -8.13 27.86 -23.27
CA LEU A 62 -8.07 26.97 -24.41
C LEU A 62 -8.34 27.70 -25.74
N PRO A 63 -7.64 27.31 -26.83
CA PRO A 63 -7.93 27.83 -28.16
C PRO A 63 -9.34 27.42 -28.62
N PRO A 64 -10.13 28.31 -29.27
CA PRO A 64 -11.47 27.98 -29.75
C PRO A 64 -11.53 26.81 -30.75
N ASP A 65 -10.44 26.57 -31.49
CA ASP A 65 -10.30 25.55 -32.53
C ASP A 65 -9.76 24.19 -32.03
N ALA A 66 -9.49 24.05 -30.73
CA ALA A 66 -8.95 22.81 -30.14
C ALA A 66 -9.92 21.60 -30.19
N GLY A 67 -11.19 21.81 -30.58
CA GLY A 67 -12.13 20.75 -30.94
C GLY A 67 -12.34 19.68 -29.85
N VAL A 68 -12.30 18.40 -30.24
CA VAL A 68 -12.51 17.25 -29.32
C VAL A 68 -11.42 17.17 -28.24
N ALA A 69 -10.20 17.61 -28.55
CA ALA A 69 -9.09 17.57 -27.58
C ALA A 69 -9.35 18.50 -26.38
N ALA A 70 -9.98 19.67 -26.58
CA ALA A 70 -10.39 20.55 -25.50
C ALA A 70 -11.39 19.88 -24.55
N TRP A 71 -12.43 19.24 -25.09
CA TRP A 71 -13.42 18.52 -24.28
C TRP A 71 -12.81 17.38 -23.48
N LEU A 72 -11.95 16.56 -24.09
CA LEU A 72 -11.24 15.49 -23.38
C LEU A 72 -10.32 16.04 -22.29
N TYR A 73 -9.60 17.12 -22.58
CA TYR A 73 -8.68 17.76 -21.63
C TYR A 73 -9.42 18.35 -20.43
N SER A 74 -10.56 19.00 -20.65
CA SER A 74 -11.42 19.53 -19.59
C SER A 74 -12.14 18.45 -18.81
N ALA A 75 -12.58 17.36 -19.45
CA ALA A 75 -13.16 16.21 -18.75
C ALA A 75 -12.15 15.56 -17.78
N LEU A 76 -10.91 15.37 -18.25
CA LEU A 76 -9.81 14.90 -17.41
C LEU A 76 -9.53 15.88 -16.27
N LEU A 77 -9.47 17.19 -16.56
CA LEU A 77 -9.26 18.22 -15.53
C LEU A 77 -10.32 18.12 -14.42
N VAL A 78 -11.60 18.12 -14.78
CA VAL A 78 -12.72 18.07 -13.81
C VAL A 78 -12.57 16.85 -12.91
N LEU A 79 -12.26 15.69 -13.48
CA LEU A 79 -12.06 14.45 -12.74
C LEU A 79 -10.86 14.52 -11.78
N LEU A 80 -9.73 15.06 -12.25
CA LEU A 80 -8.50 15.20 -11.46
C LEU A 80 -8.63 16.28 -10.35
N PHE A 81 -9.30 17.39 -10.64
CA PHE A 81 -9.60 18.44 -9.65
C PHE A 81 -10.66 18.01 -8.65
N THR A 82 -11.59 17.15 -9.03
CA THR A 82 -12.50 16.49 -8.07
C THR A 82 -11.70 15.70 -7.05
N TRP A 83 -10.68 14.96 -7.48
CA TRP A 83 -9.79 14.21 -6.60
C TRP A 83 -8.94 15.10 -5.69
N VAL A 84 -8.20 16.04 -6.28
CA VAL A 84 -7.34 16.97 -5.53
C VAL A 84 -8.17 17.83 -4.57
N GLY A 85 -9.30 18.34 -5.02
CA GLY A 85 -10.25 19.10 -4.22
C GLY A 85 -10.82 18.30 -3.05
N THR A 86 -11.14 17.01 -3.24
CA THR A 86 -11.58 16.13 -2.15
C THR A 86 -10.49 15.99 -1.08
N GLY A 87 -9.24 15.80 -1.50
CA GLY A 87 -8.08 15.74 -0.60
C GLY A 87 -7.90 17.04 0.18
N PHE A 88 -7.91 18.17 -0.53
CA PHE A 88 -7.83 19.52 0.06
C PHE A 88 -8.92 19.76 1.11
N ALA A 89 -10.20 19.56 0.75
CA ALA A 89 -11.33 19.79 1.63
C ALA A 89 -11.28 18.88 2.87
N THR A 90 -10.80 17.64 2.71
CA THR A 90 -10.58 16.70 3.82
C THR A 90 -9.51 17.19 4.77
N ALA A 91 -8.34 17.59 4.28
CA ALA A 91 -7.27 18.10 5.14
C ALA A 91 -7.65 19.43 5.82
N ALA A 92 -8.28 20.36 5.10
CA ALA A 92 -8.75 21.64 5.65
C ALA A 92 -9.77 21.41 6.77
N THR A 93 -10.69 20.48 6.59
CA THR A 93 -11.66 20.09 7.62
C THR A 93 -10.98 19.40 8.80
N GLY A 94 -9.96 18.58 8.55
CA GLY A 94 -9.11 18.02 9.58
C GLY A 94 -8.45 19.08 10.47
N ALA A 95 -7.92 20.15 9.86
CA ALA A 95 -7.36 21.28 10.60
C ALA A 95 -8.44 22.00 11.43
N TRP A 96 -9.64 22.18 10.87
CA TRP A 96 -10.78 22.73 11.59
C TRP A 96 -11.19 21.85 12.80
N VAL A 97 -11.24 20.52 12.62
CA VAL A 97 -11.51 19.57 13.72
C VAL A 97 -10.41 19.62 14.78
N MET A 98 -9.14 19.80 14.40
CA MET A 98 -8.07 19.97 15.39
C MET A 98 -8.26 21.17 16.30
N TRP A 99 -8.86 22.26 15.80
CA TRP A 99 -9.09 23.50 16.56
C TRP A 99 -10.41 23.53 17.31
N ARG A 100 -11.49 22.99 16.73
CA ARG A 100 -12.85 23.08 17.28
C ARG A 100 -13.36 21.77 17.89
N GLY A 101 -12.72 20.65 17.60
CA GLY A 101 -13.24 19.31 17.90
C GLY A 101 -14.40 18.89 17.00
N ASP A 102 -14.95 17.70 17.25
CA ASP A 102 -16.17 17.21 16.59
C ASP A 102 -17.21 16.74 17.63
N GLY A 103 -18.40 17.33 17.56
CA GLY A 103 -19.58 16.97 18.37
C GLY A 103 -20.08 15.53 18.14
N HIS A 104 -19.88 14.98 16.94
CA HIS A 104 -20.45 13.69 16.52
C HIS A 104 -19.42 12.56 16.45
N ALA A 105 -18.15 12.85 16.79
CA ALA A 105 -17.11 11.82 16.82
C ALA A 105 -17.39 10.79 17.92
N LEU A 106 -16.85 9.58 17.76
CA LEU A 106 -16.89 8.56 18.79
C LEU A 106 -16.12 9.06 20.03
N ARG A 107 -16.79 9.11 21.19
CA ARG A 107 -16.21 9.61 22.44
C ARG A 107 -15.97 8.48 23.43
N LEU A 108 -14.87 8.61 24.16
CA LEU A 108 -14.65 7.83 25.37
C LEU A 108 -15.71 8.20 26.42
N PRO A 109 -16.22 7.24 27.19
CA PRO A 109 -17.13 7.55 28.29
C PRO A 109 -16.42 8.43 29.34
N GLU A 110 -17.12 9.47 29.82
CA GLU A 110 -16.59 10.35 30.87
C GLU A 110 -16.40 9.59 32.19
N GLU A 111 -17.35 8.71 32.51
CA GLU A 111 -17.28 7.83 33.67
C GLU A 111 -16.55 6.53 33.33
N ARG A 112 -15.41 6.28 33.97
CA ARG A 112 -14.61 5.06 33.78
C ARG A 112 -15.15 3.91 34.64
N ARG A 113 -16.27 3.33 34.22
CA ARG A 113 -16.82 2.14 34.87
C ARG A 113 -15.88 0.94 34.72
N PRO A 114 -15.84 0.02 35.69
CA PRO A 114 -15.14 -1.25 35.54
C PRO A 114 -15.63 -1.99 34.29
N ILE A 115 -14.69 -2.53 33.50
CA ILE A 115 -15.02 -3.34 32.34
C ILE A 115 -15.61 -4.67 32.82
N HIS A 116 -16.69 -5.12 32.20
CA HIS A 116 -17.32 -6.39 32.54
C HIS A 116 -16.35 -7.55 32.34
N ARG A 117 -16.30 -8.51 33.29
CA ARG A 117 -15.36 -9.66 33.23
C ARG A 117 -15.55 -10.52 31.97
N GLU A 118 -16.75 -10.55 31.41
CA GLU A 118 -17.05 -11.27 30.16
C GLU A 118 -16.67 -10.51 28.89
N ALA A 119 -16.16 -9.28 28.97
CA ALA A 119 -15.61 -8.55 27.84
C ALA A 119 -14.24 -9.10 27.40
N ARG A 120 -14.12 -10.44 27.40
CA ARG A 120 -12.91 -11.16 27.02
C ARG A 120 -12.52 -10.77 25.59
N THR A 121 -11.26 -10.39 25.43
CA THR A 121 -10.73 -9.81 24.21
C THR A 121 -9.55 -10.64 23.71
N ALA A 122 -9.60 -11.08 22.46
CA ALA A 122 -8.46 -11.76 21.85
C ALA A 122 -7.57 -10.75 21.10
N VAL A 123 -6.29 -10.63 21.45
CA VAL A 123 -5.31 -9.93 20.62
C VAL A 123 -4.74 -10.93 19.62
N VAL A 124 -5.07 -10.78 18.34
CA VAL A 124 -4.68 -11.71 17.27
C VAL A 124 -3.63 -11.07 16.37
N MET A 125 -2.49 -11.74 16.19
CA MET A 125 -1.34 -11.27 15.41
C MET A 125 -0.98 -12.30 14.33
N PRO A 126 -1.44 -12.12 13.08
CA PRO A 126 -1.03 -12.95 11.95
C PRO A 126 0.43 -12.70 11.55
N VAL A 127 1.17 -13.79 11.33
CA VAL A 127 2.59 -13.78 10.91
C VAL A 127 2.75 -14.69 9.69
N CYS A 128 3.55 -14.30 8.71
CA CYS A 128 3.94 -14.99 7.49
C CYS A 128 5.39 -14.62 7.07
N ASN A 129 6.38 -15.30 7.66
CA ASN A 129 7.82 -15.12 7.44
C ASN A 129 8.38 -13.73 7.83
N GLU A 130 7.75 -13.02 8.79
CA GLU A 130 8.32 -11.77 9.31
C GLU A 130 9.55 -12.01 10.20
N ASP A 131 10.27 -10.91 10.44
CA ASP A 131 11.41 -10.86 11.34
C ASP A 131 10.98 -11.16 12.80
N ILE A 132 11.64 -12.14 13.41
CA ILE A 132 11.29 -12.64 14.74
C ILE A 132 11.45 -11.56 15.80
N ALA A 133 12.52 -10.75 15.71
CA ALA A 133 12.78 -9.68 16.68
C ALA A 133 11.70 -8.61 16.64
N THR A 134 11.30 -8.20 15.44
CA THR A 134 10.23 -7.23 15.23
C THR A 134 8.90 -7.72 15.81
N VAL A 135 8.49 -8.95 15.48
CA VAL A 135 7.21 -9.52 15.93
C VAL A 135 7.18 -9.67 17.44
N PHE A 136 8.13 -10.42 18.01
CA PHE A 136 8.08 -10.78 19.42
C PHE A 136 8.54 -9.64 20.33
N GLY A 137 9.39 -8.72 19.85
CA GLY A 137 9.74 -7.49 20.55
C GLY A 137 8.54 -6.56 20.73
N GLY A 138 7.80 -6.29 19.64
CA GLY A 138 6.59 -5.48 19.68
C GLY A 138 5.47 -6.13 20.51
N LEU A 139 5.31 -7.44 20.40
CA LEU A 139 4.33 -8.19 21.18
C LEU A 139 4.68 -8.21 22.67
N ARG A 140 5.95 -8.44 23.04
CA ARG A 140 6.41 -8.39 24.44
C ARG A 140 6.10 -7.03 25.06
N ALA A 141 6.49 -5.95 24.39
CA ALA A 141 6.25 -4.60 24.89
C ALA A 141 4.75 -4.30 25.07
N THR A 142 3.92 -4.75 24.12
CA THR A 142 2.46 -4.62 24.20
C THR A 142 1.91 -5.39 25.41
N CYS A 143 2.36 -6.64 25.63
CA CYS A 143 1.95 -7.46 26.76
C CYS A 143 2.40 -6.90 28.11
N GLU A 144 3.65 -6.46 28.25
CA GLU A 144 4.18 -5.84 29.47
C GLU A 144 3.41 -4.54 29.79
N SER A 145 3.15 -3.72 28.77
CA SER A 145 2.34 -2.50 28.92
C SER A 145 0.91 -2.81 29.32
N LEU A 146 0.31 -3.89 28.80
CA LEU A 146 -1.03 -4.34 29.18
C LEU A 146 -1.09 -4.91 30.59
N ALA A 147 -0.08 -5.68 31.01
CA ALA A 147 0.07 -6.16 32.37
C ALA A 147 0.09 -5.01 33.38
N ALA A 148 0.82 -3.93 33.07
CA ALA A 148 0.90 -2.74 33.89
C ALA A 148 -0.45 -2.01 34.11
N THR A 149 -1.45 -2.25 33.25
CA THR A 149 -2.81 -1.69 33.44
C THR A 149 -3.65 -2.45 34.48
N GLY A 150 -3.22 -3.65 34.88
CA GLY A 150 -4.00 -4.57 35.71
C GLY A 150 -5.17 -5.25 34.99
N ALA A 151 -5.37 -4.98 33.69
CA ALA A 151 -6.48 -5.54 32.91
C ALA A 151 -6.12 -6.79 32.10
N LEU A 152 -4.90 -7.34 32.27
CA LEU A 152 -4.39 -8.46 31.46
C LEU A 152 -5.31 -9.69 31.47
N SER A 153 -6.03 -9.94 32.57
CA SER A 153 -6.98 -11.06 32.69
C SER A 153 -8.14 -11.02 31.70
N LEU A 154 -8.42 -9.85 31.10
CA LEU A 154 -9.43 -9.69 30.06
C LEU A 154 -8.91 -10.07 28.67
N PHE A 155 -7.59 -10.27 28.50
CA PHE A 155 -6.97 -10.42 27.19
C PHE A 155 -6.24 -11.75 27.04
N ASP A 156 -6.55 -12.49 25.98
CA ASP A 156 -5.72 -13.60 25.49
C ASP A 156 -5.03 -13.18 24.19
N ILE A 157 -3.78 -13.58 24.01
CA ILE A 157 -2.93 -13.24 22.87
C ILE A 157 -2.77 -14.47 21.96
N TYR A 158 -2.88 -14.28 20.65
CA TYR A 158 -2.76 -15.33 19.65
C TYR A 158 -1.78 -14.93 18.55
N VAL A 159 -0.67 -15.67 18.43
CA VAL A 159 0.24 -15.62 17.28
C VAL A 159 -0.24 -16.62 16.24
N LEU A 160 -0.69 -16.12 15.09
CA LEU A 160 -1.30 -16.91 14.02
C LEU A 160 -0.35 -17.03 12.82
N SER A 161 0.47 -18.09 12.79
CA SER A 161 1.52 -18.28 11.80
C SER A 161 1.07 -18.97 10.50
N ASP A 162 1.44 -18.34 9.40
CA ASP A 162 1.41 -18.76 8.00
C ASP A 162 2.81 -19.02 7.43
N THR A 163 3.83 -18.95 8.28
CA THR A 163 5.24 -19.06 7.90
C THR A 163 5.50 -20.35 7.15
N SER A 164 6.07 -20.19 5.96
CA SER A 164 6.36 -21.27 5.03
C SER A 164 7.76 -21.84 5.21
N ASP A 165 8.69 -21.04 5.71
CA ASP A 165 10.06 -21.46 5.99
C ASP A 165 10.12 -22.27 7.30
N PRO A 166 10.55 -23.55 7.25
CA PRO A 166 10.68 -24.39 8.45
C PRO A 166 11.65 -23.83 9.50
N ALA A 167 12.72 -23.16 9.10
CA ALA A 167 13.72 -22.61 10.01
C ALA A 167 13.17 -21.39 10.76
N LEU A 168 12.50 -20.48 10.05
CA LEU A 168 11.80 -19.36 10.67
C LEU A 168 10.68 -19.84 11.59
N ARG A 169 9.90 -20.84 11.18
CA ARG A 169 8.85 -21.42 12.04
C ARG A 169 9.41 -22.01 13.34
N ALA A 170 10.56 -22.67 13.29
CA ALA A 170 11.23 -23.16 14.50
C ALA A 170 11.70 -22.00 15.40
N ALA A 171 12.17 -20.90 14.81
CA ALA A 171 12.52 -19.68 15.55
C ALA A 171 11.29 -19.02 16.19
N GLU A 172 10.16 -18.94 15.49
CA GLU A 172 8.89 -18.44 16.03
C GLU A 172 8.43 -19.22 17.27
N LEU A 173 8.52 -20.56 17.23
CA LEU A 173 8.16 -21.41 18.36
C LEU A 173 9.04 -21.15 19.58
N ARG A 174 10.36 -20.98 19.38
CA ARG A 174 11.28 -20.63 20.47
C ARG A 174 10.97 -19.25 21.05
N ALA A 175 10.74 -18.26 20.18
CA ALA A 175 10.44 -16.89 20.59
C ALA A 175 9.10 -16.81 21.35
N TRP A 176 8.10 -17.58 20.93
CA TRP A 176 6.83 -17.71 21.63
C TRP A 176 7.01 -18.31 23.03
N ASP A 177 7.77 -19.40 23.16
CA ASP A 177 8.01 -20.02 24.47
C ASP A 177 8.84 -19.12 25.39
N GLU A 178 9.81 -18.38 24.86
CA GLU A 178 10.58 -17.38 25.61
C GLU A 178 9.69 -16.23 26.09
N LEU A 179 8.84 -15.68 25.24
CA LEU A 179 7.87 -14.65 25.62
C LEU A 179 6.91 -15.15 26.70
N ARG A 180 6.40 -16.38 26.56
CA ARG A 180 5.51 -17.02 27.55
C ARG A 180 6.21 -17.14 28.91
N ARG A 181 7.46 -17.61 28.93
CA ARG A 181 8.27 -17.73 30.16
C ARG A 181 8.58 -16.37 30.78
N ALA A 182 8.92 -15.37 29.97
CA ALA A 182 9.29 -14.03 30.44
C ALA A 182 8.14 -13.31 31.15
N LEU A 183 6.90 -13.49 30.67
CA LEU A 183 5.71 -12.90 31.31
C LEU A 183 5.24 -13.68 32.54
N GLY A 184 5.77 -14.89 32.77
CA GLY A 184 5.47 -15.73 33.93
C GLY A 184 4.18 -16.54 33.79
N ASP A 185 4.26 -17.83 34.09
CA ASP A 185 3.09 -18.74 34.05
C ASP A 185 1.99 -18.33 35.05
N ALA A 186 2.30 -17.52 36.08
CA ALA A 186 1.34 -17.01 37.07
C ALA A 186 0.59 -15.73 36.61
N ALA A 187 1.26 -14.77 35.95
CA ALA A 187 0.59 -13.59 35.38
C ALA A 187 -0.32 -13.94 34.19
N VAL A 188 0.02 -15.06 33.53
CA VAL A 188 -0.79 -15.69 32.48
C VAL A 188 -1.82 -16.67 33.05
N GLY A 189 -1.47 -17.36 34.14
CA GLY A 189 -2.24 -18.45 34.74
C GLY A 189 -3.54 -18.03 35.43
N GLU A 190 -3.64 -16.78 35.90
CA GLU A 190 -4.89 -16.23 36.46
C GLU A 190 -5.77 -15.47 35.44
N GLY A 191 -5.43 -15.46 34.14
CA GLY A 191 -6.40 -15.03 33.12
C GLY A 191 -5.94 -14.72 31.69
N GLY A 192 -4.68 -14.33 31.46
CA GLY A 192 -4.24 -13.87 30.12
C GLY A 192 -3.20 -14.78 29.44
N ARG A 193 -3.58 -15.54 28.41
CA ARG A 193 -2.73 -16.58 27.80
C ARG A 193 -2.14 -16.19 26.46
N ILE A 194 -0.92 -16.66 26.17
CA ILE A 194 -0.27 -16.47 24.86
C ILE A 194 -0.29 -17.80 24.10
N PHE A 195 -1.05 -17.85 23.03
CA PHE A 195 -1.19 -19.01 22.16
C PHE A 195 -0.39 -18.84 20.88
N TYR A 196 0.22 -19.92 20.42
CA TYR A 196 0.81 -20.00 19.09
C TYR A 196 0.05 -21.03 18.25
N ARG A 197 -0.24 -20.68 17.00
CA ARG A 197 -0.82 -21.60 16.04
C ARG A 197 -0.19 -21.41 14.67
N TRP A 198 0.30 -22.49 14.09
CA TRP A 198 0.67 -22.56 12.68
C TRP A 198 -0.39 -23.34 11.87
N ARG A 199 -0.65 -22.93 10.61
CA ARG A 199 -1.56 -23.68 9.71
C ARG A 199 -0.84 -24.31 8.52
N GLN A 200 -1.16 -25.58 8.28
CA GLN A 200 -0.64 -26.32 7.13
C GLN A 200 -1.28 -25.88 5.80
N ARG A 201 -2.60 -25.61 5.79
CA ARG A 201 -3.34 -25.12 4.61
C ARG A 201 -3.50 -23.60 4.69
N ARG A 202 -2.75 -22.88 3.86
CA ARG A 202 -2.66 -21.40 3.85
C ARG A 202 -3.63 -20.78 2.84
N VAL A 203 -4.92 -20.97 3.06
CA VAL A 203 -6.00 -20.43 2.20
C VAL A 203 -6.32 -18.99 2.59
N GLN A 204 -6.55 -18.09 1.62
CA GLN A 204 -6.97 -16.69 1.86
C GLN A 204 -6.02 -15.84 2.73
N ARG A 205 -4.74 -16.21 2.87
CA ARG A 205 -3.70 -15.40 3.55
C ARG A 205 -4.18 -14.88 4.93
N LYS A 206 -3.91 -13.61 5.28
CA LYS A 206 -4.32 -12.96 6.54
C LYS A 206 -5.81 -13.13 6.85
N ALA A 207 -6.70 -12.81 5.91
CA ALA A 207 -8.15 -12.96 6.09
C ALA A 207 -8.57 -14.39 6.42
N GLY A 208 -8.00 -15.38 5.71
CA GLY A 208 -8.25 -16.79 6.00
C GLY A 208 -7.68 -17.26 7.33
N ASN A 209 -6.58 -16.66 7.78
CA ASN A 209 -5.95 -16.96 9.06
C ASN A 209 -6.83 -16.47 10.23
N LEU A 210 -7.37 -15.25 10.10
CA LEU A 210 -8.36 -14.67 11.02
C LEU A 210 -9.69 -15.44 11.00
N ALA A 211 -10.19 -15.83 9.82
CA ALA A 211 -11.42 -16.61 9.70
C ALA A 211 -11.29 -17.99 10.36
N ASP A 212 -10.12 -18.65 10.27
CA ASP A 212 -9.86 -19.91 10.98
C ASP A 212 -9.82 -19.71 12.50
N PHE A 213 -9.20 -18.62 12.99
CA PHE A 213 -9.26 -18.25 14.40
C PHE A 213 -10.72 -18.07 14.87
N CYS A 214 -11.51 -17.29 14.13
CA CYS A 214 -12.91 -17.04 14.45
C CYS A 214 -13.73 -18.34 14.52
N ARG A 215 -13.52 -19.27 13.58
CA ARG A 215 -14.23 -20.56 13.56
C ARG A 215 -13.87 -21.45 14.76
N ARG A 216 -12.63 -21.43 15.23
CA ARG A 216 -12.14 -22.31 16.29
C ARG A 216 -12.38 -21.74 17.69
N TRP A 217 -12.11 -20.45 17.88
CA TRP A 217 -12.08 -19.81 19.19
C TRP A 217 -12.91 -18.54 19.30
N GLY A 218 -13.43 -18.00 18.18
CA GLY A 218 -14.13 -16.71 18.19
C GLY A 218 -15.30 -16.62 19.17
N ARG A 219 -16.02 -17.72 19.39
CA ARG A 219 -17.13 -17.78 20.37
C ARG A 219 -16.72 -17.54 21.83
N ASN A 220 -15.43 -17.66 22.16
CA ASN A 220 -14.90 -17.49 23.51
C ASN A 220 -14.59 -16.02 23.85
N TYR A 221 -14.72 -15.12 22.88
CA TYR A 221 -14.34 -13.73 23.00
C TYR A 221 -15.47 -12.82 22.53
N ARG A 222 -15.73 -11.77 23.31
CA ARG A 222 -16.67 -10.71 22.91
C ARG A 222 -16.02 -9.82 21.85
N TYR A 223 -14.73 -9.54 22.03
CA TYR A 223 -13.94 -8.67 21.16
C TYR A 223 -12.68 -9.36 20.65
N MET A 224 -12.18 -8.90 19.52
CA MET A 224 -10.81 -9.19 19.09
C MET A 224 -10.12 -7.91 18.64
N VAL A 225 -8.85 -7.77 18.97
CA VAL A 225 -7.96 -6.73 18.43
C VAL A 225 -7.03 -7.39 17.44
N VAL A 226 -7.09 -6.95 16.18
CA VAL A 226 -6.19 -7.47 15.13
C VAL A 226 -4.93 -6.61 15.10
N LEU A 227 -3.76 -7.22 15.22
CA LEU A 227 -2.46 -6.58 15.05
C LEU A 227 -1.77 -7.13 13.81
N ASP A 228 -0.98 -6.31 13.11
CA ASP A 228 -0.01 -6.81 12.15
C ASP A 228 1.31 -7.16 12.84
N ALA A 229 2.13 -7.96 12.16
CA ALA A 229 3.41 -8.47 12.66
C ALA A 229 4.42 -7.36 13.05
N ASP A 230 4.25 -6.15 12.53
CA ASP A 230 5.04 -4.96 12.80
C ASP A 230 4.32 -3.94 13.69
N SER A 231 3.16 -4.32 14.25
CA SER A 231 2.36 -3.45 15.12
C SER A 231 2.83 -3.51 16.57
N THR A 232 2.76 -2.37 17.26
CA THR A 232 2.99 -2.26 18.71
C THR A 232 1.94 -1.32 19.29
N MET A 233 1.32 -1.69 20.41
CA MET A 233 0.27 -0.87 21.04
C MET A 233 0.49 -0.72 22.56
N HIS A 234 0.09 0.42 23.12
CA HIS A 234 -0.03 0.57 24.57
C HIS A 234 -1.15 -0.32 25.11
N GLY A 235 -0.91 -0.89 26.30
CA GLY A 235 -1.93 -1.57 27.09
C GLY A 235 -3.15 -0.69 27.36
N ASP A 236 -2.92 0.57 27.76
CA ASP A 236 -4.00 1.54 28.00
C ASP A 236 -4.88 1.73 26.77
N THR A 237 -4.28 1.81 25.58
CA THR A 237 -5.03 1.95 24.33
C THR A 237 -5.92 0.73 24.05
N LEU A 238 -5.44 -0.49 24.36
CA LEU A 238 -6.25 -1.70 24.25
C LEU A 238 -7.44 -1.68 25.22
N VAL A 239 -7.21 -1.24 26.46
CA VAL A 239 -8.27 -1.09 27.48
C VAL A 239 -9.29 -0.03 27.07
N GLU A 240 -8.85 1.12 26.56
CA GLU A 240 -9.74 2.19 26.08
C GLU A 240 -10.56 1.76 24.86
N LEU A 241 -9.99 0.95 23.96
CA LEU A 241 -10.74 0.33 22.87
C LEU A 241 -11.88 -0.56 23.38
N VAL A 242 -11.64 -1.36 24.42
CA VAL A 242 -12.70 -2.18 25.05
C VAL A 242 -13.75 -1.28 25.70
N ARG A 243 -13.37 -0.21 26.39
CA ARG A 243 -14.32 0.77 26.96
C ARG A 243 -15.19 1.43 25.89
N LEU A 244 -14.62 1.78 24.73
CA LEU A 244 -15.39 2.29 23.60
C LEU A 244 -16.43 1.26 23.12
N MET A 245 -16.04 -0.01 23.02
CA MET A 245 -16.96 -1.06 22.57
C MET A 245 -18.08 -1.36 23.57
N GLU A 246 -17.81 -1.26 24.87
CA GLU A 246 -18.82 -1.41 25.93
C GLU A 246 -19.75 -0.18 26.00
N ALA A 247 -19.22 1.04 25.85
CA ALA A 247 -20.00 2.28 25.86
C ALA A 247 -20.86 2.45 24.59
N HIS A 248 -20.44 1.87 23.46
CA HIS A 248 -21.13 1.97 22.18
C HIS A 248 -21.50 0.57 21.64
N PRO A 249 -22.62 -0.02 22.10
CA PRO A 249 -22.99 -1.41 21.75
C PRO A 249 -23.14 -1.68 20.25
N ARG A 250 -23.41 -0.64 19.45
CA ARG A 250 -23.51 -0.74 17.99
C ARG A 250 -22.17 -0.58 17.26
N ALA A 251 -21.11 -0.16 17.93
CA ALA A 251 -19.78 -0.19 17.33
C ALA A 251 -19.40 -1.65 17.04
N GLY A 252 -19.26 -1.97 15.76
CA GLY A 252 -18.82 -3.28 15.28
C GLY A 252 -17.32 -3.31 15.06
N ILE A 253 -16.75 -2.21 14.57
CA ILE A 253 -15.31 -2.03 14.39
C ILE A 253 -14.92 -0.62 14.86
N VAL A 254 -13.88 -0.52 15.68
CA VAL A 254 -13.25 0.76 16.04
C VAL A 254 -11.78 0.69 15.65
N GLN A 255 -11.41 1.50 14.66
CA GLN A 255 -10.10 1.58 14.04
C GLN A 255 -9.29 2.71 14.68
N THR A 256 -8.15 2.39 15.30
CA THR A 256 -7.20 3.43 15.72
C THR A 256 -6.48 4.02 14.50
N LEU A 257 -5.68 5.06 14.71
CA LEU A 257 -4.76 5.58 13.70
C LEU A 257 -3.33 5.14 14.04
N PRO A 258 -2.81 4.03 13.46
CA PRO A 258 -1.43 3.64 13.64
C PRO A 258 -0.50 4.77 13.21
N GLN A 259 0.42 5.13 14.10
CA GLN A 259 1.47 6.08 13.80
C GLN A 259 2.67 5.31 13.24
N PRO A 260 3.16 5.68 12.05
CA PRO A 260 4.36 5.09 11.50
C PRO A 260 5.55 5.31 12.44
N CYS A 261 6.29 4.24 12.72
CA CYS A 261 7.50 4.26 13.53
C CYS A 261 8.58 3.34 12.95
N GLY A 262 9.71 3.23 13.65
CA GLY A 262 10.81 2.34 13.28
C GLY A 262 11.78 2.96 12.27
N HIS A 263 12.55 2.11 11.60
CA HIS A 263 13.48 2.37 10.48
C HIS A 263 14.19 3.74 10.40
N GLY A 264 15.52 3.72 10.42
CA GLY A 264 16.35 4.93 10.38
C GLY A 264 16.72 5.48 9.00
N THR A 265 16.11 5.02 7.90
CA THR A 265 16.44 5.52 6.54
C THR A 265 15.85 6.92 6.31
N LEU A 266 16.43 7.70 5.39
CA LEU A 266 15.90 9.03 5.08
C LEU A 266 14.43 8.96 4.58
N HIS A 267 14.12 7.98 3.74
CA HIS A 267 12.77 7.73 3.24
C HIS A 267 11.79 7.43 4.38
N ALA A 268 12.14 6.51 5.28
CA ALA A 268 11.26 6.13 6.37
C ALA A 268 11.00 7.30 7.32
N ARG A 269 12.04 8.09 7.66
CA ARG A 269 11.89 9.28 8.50
C ARG A 269 10.99 10.34 7.88
N ALA A 270 11.14 10.60 6.58
CA ALA A 270 10.29 11.54 5.87
C ALA A 270 8.82 11.10 5.86
N GLN A 271 8.54 9.82 5.66
CA GLN A 271 7.18 9.28 5.75
C GLN A 271 6.59 9.40 7.16
N GLN A 272 7.37 9.07 8.19
CA GLN A 272 6.91 9.19 9.58
C GLN A 272 6.59 10.65 9.92
N PHE A 273 7.44 11.59 9.49
CA PHE A 273 7.20 13.03 9.64
C PHE A 273 5.94 13.49 8.89
N ALA A 274 5.81 13.12 7.61
CA ALA A 274 4.66 13.46 6.79
C ALA A 274 3.35 12.94 7.40
N ASN A 275 3.34 11.69 7.89
CA ASN A 275 2.17 11.11 8.54
C ASN A 275 1.82 11.81 9.85
N ARG A 276 2.83 12.11 10.68
CA ARG A 276 2.63 12.70 12.00
C ARG A 276 2.14 14.15 11.95
N VAL A 277 2.56 14.90 10.93
CA VAL A 277 2.18 16.30 10.72
C VAL A 277 0.96 16.40 9.79
N THR A 278 1.13 16.04 8.52
CA THR A 278 0.10 16.20 7.48
C THR A 278 -0.96 15.09 7.54
N GLY A 279 -0.56 13.83 7.74
CA GLY A 279 -1.46 12.68 7.79
C GLY A 279 -2.54 12.80 8.87
N ARG A 280 -2.21 13.42 10.02
CA ARG A 280 -3.18 13.71 11.10
C ARG A 280 -4.39 14.52 10.62
N LEU A 281 -4.17 15.50 9.74
CA LEU A 281 -5.27 16.29 9.18
C LEU A 281 -6.21 15.43 8.34
N PHE A 282 -5.64 14.61 7.44
CA PHE A 282 -6.42 13.74 6.59
C PHE A 282 -7.25 12.74 7.41
N SER A 283 -6.67 12.13 8.44
CA SER A 283 -7.38 11.18 9.28
C SER A 283 -8.54 11.80 10.07
N LEU A 284 -8.35 13.01 10.60
CA LEU A 284 -9.42 13.76 11.27
C LEU A 284 -10.53 14.20 10.30
N GLY A 285 -10.15 14.67 9.12
CA GLY A 285 -11.11 15.00 8.06
C GLY A 285 -11.93 13.79 7.60
N MET A 286 -11.28 12.65 7.40
CA MET A 286 -11.95 11.38 7.07
C MET A 286 -12.94 10.98 8.16
N ALA A 287 -12.52 11.01 9.43
CA ALA A 287 -13.40 10.71 10.57
C ALA A 287 -14.62 11.64 10.60
N PHE A 288 -14.44 12.93 10.31
CA PHE A 288 -15.51 13.93 10.28
C PHE A 288 -16.56 13.67 9.19
N TRP A 289 -16.11 13.29 7.98
CA TRP A 289 -17.01 13.01 6.85
C TRP A 289 -17.74 11.69 6.97
N GLN A 290 -17.08 10.68 7.54
CA GLN A 290 -17.56 9.29 7.50
C GLN A 290 -18.33 8.90 8.75
N LEU A 291 -17.94 9.39 9.94
CA LEU A 291 -18.56 9.04 11.23
C LEU A 291 -18.70 7.52 11.36
N GLY A 292 -19.88 6.99 11.73
CA GLY A 292 -20.08 5.55 11.91
C GLY A 292 -20.15 4.72 10.61
N ASP A 293 -19.89 5.31 9.44
CA ASP A 293 -19.72 4.61 8.15
C ASP A 293 -18.23 4.54 7.72
N SER A 294 -17.31 4.48 8.68
CA SER A 294 -15.88 4.65 8.41
C SER A 294 -15.17 3.42 7.86
N HIS A 295 -13.85 3.54 7.73
CA HIS A 295 -12.95 2.52 7.22
C HIS A 295 -12.43 1.59 8.31
N TYR A 296 -12.04 0.40 7.87
CA TYR A 296 -11.20 -0.55 8.57
C TYR A 296 -9.96 -0.79 7.71
N TRP A 297 -8.77 -0.78 8.32
CA TRP A 297 -7.48 -0.94 7.64
C TRP A 297 -6.78 -2.27 7.96
N GLY A 298 -7.52 -3.22 8.55
CA GLY A 298 -7.05 -4.59 8.72
C GLY A 298 -6.25 -4.86 9.99
N HIS A 299 -5.83 -3.84 10.75
CA HIS A 299 -5.07 -3.99 12.00
C HIS A 299 -5.19 -2.75 12.91
N ASN A 300 -4.69 -2.87 14.13
CA ASN A 300 -4.79 -1.93 15.25
C ASN A 300 -6.23 -1.43 15.47
N ALA A 301 -7.16 -2.37 15.33
CA ALA A 301 -8.59 -2.13 15.47
C ALA A 301 -9.21 -3.20 16.35
N ILE A 302 -10.19 -2.80 17.16
CA ILE A 302 -11.03 -3.72 17.92
C ILE A 302 -12.29 -4.03 17.13
N ILE A 303 -12.71 -5.30 17.16
CA ILE A 303 -13.81 -5.85 16.40
C ILE A 303 -14.73 -6.62 17.33
N ARG A 304 -16.05 -6.43 17.21
CA ARG A 304 -17.06 -7.25 17.88
C ARG A 304 -17.16 -8.60 17.17
N VAL A 305 -16.81 -9.68 17.87
CA VAL A 305 -16.54 -10.97 17.23
C VAL A 305 -17.82 -11.63 16.72
N GLU A 306 -18.89 -11.63 17.50
CA GLU A 306 -20.16 -12.24 17.09
C GLU A 306 -20.72 -11.69 15.76
N PRO A 307 -20.95 -10.36 15.59
CA PRO A 307 -21.44 -9.84 14.32
C PRO A 307 -20.42 -9.98 13.20
N PHE A 308 -19.12 -9.89 13.48
CA PHE A 308 -18.09 -10.14 12.47
C PHE A 308 -18.21 -11.58 11.93
N MET A 309 -18.38 -12.57 12.81
CA MET A 309 -18.57 -13.96 12.42
C MET A 309 -19.88 -14.21 11.65
N LYS A 310 -20.93 -13.45 11.97
CA LYS A 310 -22.24 -13.55 11.33
C LYS A 310 -22.28 -12.89 9.95
N HIS A 311 -21.58 -11.77 9.77
CA HIS A 311 -21.77 -10.90 8.61
C HIS A 311 -20.56 -10.79 7.68
N CYS A 312 -19.33 -11.00 8.16
CA CYS A 312 -18.10 -10.64 7.44
C CYS A 312 -17.36 -11.84 6.82
N ALA A 313 -18.07 -12.94 6.52
CA ALA A 313 -17.47 -14.08 5.84
C ALA A 313 -17.24 -13.80 4.34
N LEU A 314 -15.97 -13.79 3.90
CA LEU A 314 -15.56 -13.38 2.56
C LEU A 314 -15.65 -14.50 1.52
N SER A 315 -16.36 -14.22 0.43
CA SER A 315 -16.38 -15.07 -0.77
C SER A 315 -15.29 -14.67 -1.76
N ARG A 316 -14.86 -15.62 -2.60
CA ARG A 316 -14.00 -15.33 -3.75
C ARG A 316 -14.79 -14.57 -4.81
N LEU A 317 -14.14 -13.61 -5.47
CA LEU A 317 -14.69 -12.89 -6.60
C LEU A 317 -14.76 -13.81 -7.83
N PRO A 318 -15.93 -13.96 -8.48
CA PRO A 318 -16.07 -14.82 -9.65
C PRO A 318 -15.31 -14.24 -10.86
N GLY A 319 -14.87 -15.12 -11.76
CA GLY A 319 -14.23 -14.76 -13.02
C GLY A 319 -12.81 -15.31 -13.17
N ARG A 320 -12.11 -14.86 -14.22
CA ARG A 320 -10.71 -15.17 -14.54
C ARG A 320 -9.91 -13.87 -14.63
N GLY A 321 -8.57 -13.94 -14.53
CA GLY A 321 -7.67 -12.78 -14.66
C GLY A 321 -7.35 -12.06 -13.34
N GLY A 322 -6.68 -10.90 -13.44
CA GLY A 322 -6.10 -10.17 -12.31
C GLY A 322 -7.12 -9.60 -11.31
N LEU A 323 -8.38 -9.41 -11.74
CA LEU A 323 -9.47 -8.82 -10.95
C LEU A 323 -10.43 -9.85 -10.33
N ALA A 324 -10.09 -11.14 -10.35
CA ALA A 324 -10.89 -12.23 -9.77
C ALA A 324 -10.08 -13.01 -8.73
N GLY A 325 -10.76 -13.86 -7.94
CA GLY A 325 -10.10 -14.71 -6.95
C GLY A 325 -10.32 -14.25 -5.50
N GLU A 326 -9.33 -14.49 -4.65
CA GLU A 326 -9.40 -14.11 -3.24
C GLU A 326 -9.31 -12.58 -3.09
N ILE A 327 -10.11 -12.00 -2.20
CA ILE A 327 -10.08 -10.57 -1.92
C ILE A 327 -8.78 -10.25 -1.21
N LEU A 328 -7.95 -9.38 -1.81
CA LEU A 328 -6.65 -8.98 -1.27
C LEU A 328 -6.80 -7.91 -0.19
N SER A 329 -7.53 -6.83 -0.46
CA SER A 329 -7.84 -5.75 0.49
C SER A 329 -9.16 -6.07 1.20
N HIS A 330 -9.13 -7.06 2.09
CA HIS A 330 -10.33 -7.61 2.73
C HIS A 330 -11.01 -6.65 3.72
N ASP A 331 -10.20 -5.82 4.36
CA ASP A 331 -10.53 -4.84 5.38
C ASP A 331 -11.65 -3.87 4.97
N PHE A 332 -11.56 -3.24 3.79
CA PHE A 332 -12.61 -2.36 3.28
C PHE A 332 -13.93 -3.12 3.05
N VAL A 333 -13.84 -4.36 2.59
CA VAL A 333 -15.01 -5.20 2.33
C VAL A 333 -15.65 -5.61 3.66
N GLU A 334 -14.86 -5.95 4.67
CA GLU A 334 -15.33 -6.30 6.01
C GLU A 334 -15.99 -5.10 6.72
N ALA A 335 -15.49 -3.87 6.55
CA ALA A 335 -16.15 -2.66 7.04
C ALA A 335 -17.54 -2.45 6.41
N ALA A 336 -17.63 -2.63 5.08
CA ALA A 336 -18.89 -2.53 4.36
C ALA A 336 -19.88 -3.64 4.77
N MET A 337 -19.39 -4.87 4.96
CA MET A 337 -20.18 -6.02 5.42
C MET A 337 -20.69 -5.81 6.86
N MET A 338 -19.84 -5.32 7.76
CA MET A 338 -20.22 -4.98 9.12
C MET A 338 -21.33 -3.90 9.14
N SER A 339 -21.16 -2.86 8.31
CA SER A 339 -22.15 -1.80 8.16
C SER A 339 -23.47 -2.25 7.55
N ARG A 340 -23.42 -3.20 6.60
CA ARG A 340 -24.60 -3.87 6.04
C ARG A 340 -25.30 -4.75 7.07
N GLY A 341 -24.55 -5.30 8.03
CA GLY A 341 -25.07 -6.03 9.19
C GLY A 341 -25.74 -5.16 10.25
N GLY A 342 -25.79 -3.83 10.06
CA GLY A 342 -26.42 -2.88 10.98
C GLY A 342 -25.50 -2.31 12.06
N TYR A 343 -24.23 -2.67 12.06
CA TYR A 343 -23.23 -2.16 13.00
C TYR A 343 -22.53 -0.92 12.45
N GLU A 344 -21.92 -0.15 13.35
CA GLU A 344 -21.19 1.07 13.02
C GLU A 344 -19.69 0.79 12.95
N VAL A 345 -18.99 1.46 12.03
CA VAL A 345 -17.53 1.41 11.89
C VAL A 345 -16.98 2.80 12.14
N TRP A 346 -16.09 2.94 13.12
CA TRP A 346 -15.60 4.23 13.58
C TRP A 346 -14.08 4.33 13.49
N LEU A 347 -13.59 5.51 13.11
CA LEU A 347 -12.20 5.89 13.38
C LEU A 347 -12.12 6.51 14.77
N ALA A 348 -11.08 6.17 15.53
CA ALA A 348 -10.80 6.69 16.86
C ALA A 348 -9.50 7.51 16.87
N PRO A 349 -9.46 8.68 16.18
CA PRO A 349 -8.27 9.53 16.07
C PRO A 349 -7.77 10.09 17.41
N GLN A 350 -8.61 10.05 18.45
CA GLN A 350 -8.27 10.48 19.81
C GLN A 350 -7.37 9.49 20.55
N LEU A 351 -7.31 8.24 20.10
CA LEU A 351 -6.50 7.21 20.75
C LEU A 351 -5.04 7.33 20.28
N ALA A 352 -4.15 7.60 21.23
CA ALA A 352 -2.71 7.49 21.03
C ALA A 352 -2.22 6.06 21.31
N GLY A 353 -0.92 5.81 21.24
CA GLY A 353 -0.36 4.54 21.67
C GLY A 353 -0.59 3.38 20.69
N SER A 354 -0.69 3.67 19.39
CA SER A 354 -0.88 2.69 18.32
C SER A 354 0.16 2.94 17.25
N TRP A 355 1.00 1.95 16.98
CA TRP A 355 2.12 2.08 16.05
C TRP A 355 2.23 0.91 15.08
N GLU A 356 2.85 1.19 13.95
CA GLU A 356 3.24 0.22 12.91
C GLU A 356 4.57 0.63 12.29
N GLN A 357 5.34 -0.31 11.77
CA GLN A 357 6.53 0.03 10.99
C GLN A 357 6.15 0.42 9.56
N ASN A 358 6.78 1.48 9.05
CA ASN A 358 6.65 1.84 7.64
C ASN A 358 7.68 1.11 6.76
N PRO A 359 7.42 0.99 5.44
CA PRO A 359 8.42 0.47 4.51
C PRO A 359 9.75 1.24 4.64
N PRO A 360 10.89 0.53 4.73
CA PRO A 360 12.17 1.18 4.99
C PRO A 360 12.65 2.01 3.79
N HIS A 361 12.19 1.75 2.58
CA HIS A 361 12.58 2.53 1.40
C HIS A 361 11.55 2.46 0.28
N LEU A 362 11.69 3.36 -0.70
CA LEU A 362 10.75 3.55 -1.81
C LEU A 362 10.41 2.25 -2.56
N LEU A 363 11.37 1.35 -2.75
CA LEU A 363 11.11 0.09 -3.48
C LEU A 363 10.15 -0.86 -2.75
N ASP A 364 10.16 -0.85 -1.41
CA ASP A 364 9.28 -1.69 -0.59
C ASP A 364 7.90 -1.05 -0.49
N GLU A 365 7.85 0.27 -0.41
CA GLU A 365 6.60 1.02 -0.50
C GLU A 365 5.90 0.75 -1.83
N LEU A 366 6.61 0.87 -2.97
CA LEU A 366 6.04 0.58 -4.29
C LEU A 366 5.56 -0.87 -4.40
N GLN A 367 6.23 -1.81 -3.74
CA GLN A 367 5.79 -3.20 -3.71
C GLN A 367 4.51 -3.38 -2.88
N ARG A 368 4.40 -2.70 -1.73
CA ARG A 368 3.17 -2.66 -0.92
C ARG A 368 2.03 -2.06 -1.72
N ASP A 369 2.25 -0.90 -2.33
CA ASP A 369 1.29 -0.18 -3.16
C ASP A 369 0.80 -1.02 -4.33
N ARG A 370 1.66 -1.82 -4.95
CA ARG A 370 1.23 -2.72 -6.02
C ARG A 370 0.16 -3.71 -5.56
N ARG A 371 0.33 -4.31 -4.37
CA ARG A 371 -0.65 -5.26 -3.81
C ARG A 371 -1.96 -4.54 -3.49
N TRP A 372 -1.88 -3.34 -2.93
CA TRP A 372 -3.04 -2.50 -2.62
C TRP A 372 -3.76 -2.04 -3.89
N CYS A 373 -3.04 -1.63 -4.93
CA CYS A 373 -3.59 -1.28 -6.25
C CYS A 373 -4.39 -2.45 -6.83
N GLN A 374 -3.80 -3.65 -6.85
CA GLN A 374 -4.50 -4.84 -7.33
C GLN A 374 -5.76 -5.14 -6.50
N GLY A 375 -5.67 -5.09 -5.17
CA GLY A 375 -6.80 -5.34 -4.27
C GLY A 375 -7.91 -4.29 -4.39
N ASN A 376 -7.56 -3.02 -4.56
CA ASN A 376 -8.53 -1.94 -4.69
C ASN A 376 -9.26 -1.98 -6.04
N LEU A 377 -8.54 -2.28 -7.13
CA LEU A 377 -9.16 -2.51 -8.43
C LEU A 377 -10.05 -3.77 -8.46
N GLN A 378 -9.67 -4.82 -7.71
CA GLN A 378 -10.55 -5.97 -7.47
C GLN A 378 -11.83 -5.56 -6.75
N ASN A 379 -11.70 -4.81 -5.64
CA ASN A 379 -12.81 -4.37 -4.81
C ASN A 379 -13.75 -3.40 -5.53
N ALA A 380 -13.29 -2.65 -6.54
CA ALA A 380 -14.14 -1.81 -7.37
C ALA A 380 -15.30 -2.59 -8.01
N ARG A 381 -15.14 -3.89 -8.26
CA ARG A 381 -16.20 -4.77 -8.77
C ARG A 381 -17.37 -4.94 -7.79
N LEU A 382 -17.15 -4.66 -6.51
CA LEU A 382 -18.15 -4.73 -5.45
C LEU A 382 -18.91 -3.41 -5.28
N VAL A 383 -18.58 -2.35 -6.03
CA VAL A 383 -19.23 -1.04 -5.89
C VAL A 383 -20.75 -1.09 -6.12
N ALA A 384 -21.20 -2.03 -6.97
CA ALA A 384 -22.61 -2.22 -7.31
C ALA A 384 -23.33 -3.27 -6.43
N GLU A 385 -22.63 -3.91 -5.49
CA GLU A 385 -23.22 -4.95 -4.64
C GLU A 385 -24.41 -4.41 -3.83
N PRO A 386 -25.54 -5.14 -3.78
CA PRO A 386 -26.72 -4.70 -3.02
C PRO A 386 -26.48 -4.59 -1.51
N GLY A 387 -27.10 -3.58 -0.90
CA GLY A 387 -27.04 -3.33 0.55
C GLY A 387 -25.84 -2.51 1.03
N TRP A 388 -24.91 -2.12 0.15
CA TRP A 388 -23.89 -1.13 0.49
C TRP A 388 -24.50 0.26 0.70
N ARG A 389 -24.14 0.87 1.83
CA ARG A 389 -24.39 2.29 2.08
C ARG A 389 -23.63 3.14 1.05
N PRO A 390 -24.12 4.33 0.68
CA PRO A 390 -23.48 5.18 -0.32
C PRO A 390 -22.01 5.48 -0.04
N VAL A 391 -21.62 5.62 1.23
CA VAL A 391 -20.21 5.84 1.59
C VAL A 391 -19.33 4.67 1.25
N HIS A 392 -19.74 3.43 1.54
CA HIS A 392 -18.93 2.26 1.20
C HIS A 392 -18.76 2.10 -0.31
N ARG A 393 -19.77 2.49 -1.10
CA ARG A 393 -19.64 2.56 -2.56
C ARG A 393 -18.61 3.61 -2.98
N ALA A 394 -18.70 4.81 -2.39
CA ALA A 394 -17.72 5.87 -2.61
C ALA A 394 -16.32 5.39 -2.23
N THR A 395 -16.14 4.74 -1.08
CA THR A 395 -14.89 4.14 -0.61
C THR A 395 -14.28 3.19 -1.63
N PHE A 396 -15.06 2.24 -2.18
CA PHE A 396 -14.55 1.34 -3.21
C PHE A 396 -14.11 2.10 -4.47
N GLY A 397 -14.88 3.10 -4.88
CA GLY A 397 -14.54 3.98 -5.99
C GLY A 397 -13.26 4.77 -5.73
N THR A 398 -13.15 5.45 -4.59
CA THR A 398 -11.99 6.28 -4.23
C THR A 398 -10.75 5.45 -4.00
N ALA A 399 -10.86 4.25 -3.42
CA ALA A 399 -9.74 3.34 -3.21
C ALA A 399 -9.16 2.81 -4.54
N ALA A 400 -10.01 2.57 -5.54
CA ALA A 400 -9.55 2.26 -6.89
C ALA A 400 -8.95 3.50 -7.57
N PHE A 401 -9.63 4.64 -7.42
CA PHE A 401 -9.23 5.90 -8.04
C PHE A 401 -7.89 6.42 -7.51
N SER A 402 -7.52 6.13 -6.27
CA SER A 402 -6.22 6.50 -5.69
C SER A 402 -5.01 5.99 -6.49
N TYR A 403 -5.19 4.96 -7.31
CA TYR A 403 -4.17 4.45 -8.22
C TYR A 403 -4.47 4.79 -9.69
N VAL A 404 -5.75 4.76 -10.11
CA VAL A 404 -6.17 5.12 -11.48
C VAL A 404 -5.90 6.59 -11.80
N VAL A 405 -5.83 7.46 -10.79
CA VAL A 405 -5.49 8.88 -10.96
C VAL A 405 -4.11 9.07 -11.60
N ALA A 406 -3.15 8.17 -11.37
CA ALA A 406 -1.80 8.28 -11.92
C ALA A 406 -1.74 8.20 -13.47
N PRO A 407 -2.31 7.17 -14.13
CA PRO A 407 -2.37 7.13 -15.59
C PRO A 407 -3.28 8.23 -16.17
N LEU A 408 -4.30 8.68 -15.43
CA LEU A 408 -5.13 9.82 -15.85
C LEU A 408 -4.35 11.14 -15.82
N TRP A 409 -3.51 11.38 -14.81
CA TRP A 409 -2.58 12.52 -14.78
C TRP A 409 -1.59 12.45 -15.94
N LEU A 410 -1.03 11.27 -16.23
CA LEU A 410 -0.12 11.09 -17.36
C LEU A 410 -0.82 11.41 -18.69
N ALA A 411 -2.06 10.96 -18.88
CA ALA A 411 -2.87 11.28 -20.05
C ALA A 411 -3.20 12.78 -20.13
N PHE A 412 -3.54 13.40 -19.00
CA PHE A 412 -3.81 14.84 -18.91
C PHE A 412 -2.58 15.66 -19.28
N ILE A 413 -1.41 15.33 -18.72
CA ILE A 413 -0.13 15.98 -19.04
C ILE A 413 0.20 15.79 -20.53
N GLY A 414 0.10 14.58 -21.06
CA GLY A 414 0.38 14.29 -22.46
C GLY A 414 -0.55 15.04 -23.43
N LEU A 415 -1.85 15.10 -23.11
CA LEU A 415 -2.83 15.86 -23.89
C LEU A 415 -2.57 17.36 -23.79
N GLY A 416 -2.23 17.87 -22.59
CA GLY A 416 -1.86 19.27 -22.38
C GLY A 416 -0.65 19.66 -23.22
N PHE A 417 0.40 18.82 -23.26
CA PHE A 417 1.54 19.02 -24.15
C PHE A 417 1.15 19.00 -25.63
N ALA A 418 0.31 18.06 -26.06
CA ALA A 418 -0.15 17.98 -27.45
C ALA A 418 -0.97 19.22 -27.88
N VAL A 419 -1.83 19.73 -27.00
CA VAL A 419 -2.60 20.95 -27.23
C VAL A 419 -1.69 22.17 -27.29
N ALA A 420 -0.77 22.30 -26.32
CA ALA A 420 0.19 23.40 -26.26
C ALA A 420 1.14 23.42 -27.45
N ALA A 421 1.55 22.25 -27.94
CA ALA A 421 2.44 22.15 -29.10
C ALA A 421 1.78 22.58 -30.42
N ARG A 422 0.46 22.44 -30.53
CA ARG A 422 -0.29 22.78 -31.74
C ARG A 422 -0.81 24.21 -31.75
N HIS A 423 -1.16 24.76 -30.59
CA HIS A 423 -1.87 26.05 -30.50
C HIS A 423 -1.16 27.07 -29.60
N GLY A 424 0.02 26.74 -29.05
CA GLY A 424 0.71 27.56 -28.05
C GLY A 424 0.17 27.39 -26.64
N SER A 425 0.91 27.91 -25.65
CA SER A 425 0.51 27.89 -24.24
C SER A 425 0.05 29.27 -23.78
N ALA A 426 -1.27 29.48 -23.66
CA ALA A 426 -1.82 30.70 -23.07
C ALA A 426 -2.48 30.42 -21.70
N GLY A 427 -2.50 31.42 -20.81
CA GLY A 427 -3.46 31.46 -19.69
C GLY A 427 -3.32 30.43 -18.56
N ALA A 428 -2.19 29.72 -18.43
CA ALA A 428 -2.07 28.64 -17.43
C ALA A 428 -1.75 29.11 -15.99
N ALA A 429 -1.36 30.37 -15.77
CA ALA A 429 -0.86 30.83 -14.47
C ALA A 429 -1.91 30.68 -13.35
N ALA A 430 -3.16 31.07 -13.58
CA ALA A 430 -4.23 30.97 -12.60
C ALA A 430 -4.53 29.50 -12.23
N LEU A 431 -4.53 28.59 -13.21
CA LEU A 431 -4.72 27.16 -12.97
C LEU A 431 -3.56 26.56 -12.19
N TRP A 432 -2.31 26.95 -12.49
CA TRP A 432 -1.14 26.57 -11.72
C TRP A 432 -1.21 27.07 -10.28
N THR A 433 -1.56 28.34 -10.08
CA THR A 433 -1.74 28.92 -8.73
C THR A 433 -2.81 28.16 -7.95
N LEU A 434 -3.96 27.87 -8.57
CA LEU A 434 -5.02 27.09 -7.93
C LEU A 434 -4.53 25.69 -7.56
N THR A 435 -3.83 25.02 -8.46
CA THR A 435 -3.25 23.69 -8.22
C THR A 435 -2.26 23.71 -7.05
N LEU A 436 -1.34 24.69 -7.04
CA LEU A 436 -0.35 24.86 -5.98
C LEU A 436 -1.02 25.14 -4.63
N VAL A 437 -2.06 25.99 -4.60
CA VAL A 437 -2.84 26.24 -3.37
C VAL A 437 -3.46 24.95 -2.86
N LEU A 438 -4.14 24.18 -3.71
CA LEU A 438 -4.80 22.94 -3.30
C LEU A 438 -3.81 21.87 -2.79
N LEU A 439 -2.59 21.83 -3.34
CA LEU A 439 -1.57 20.86 -2.95
C LEU A 439 -0.73 21.30 -1.73
N LEU A 440 -0.40 22.59 -1.62
CA LEU A 440 0.54 23.10 -0.62
C LEU A 440 -0.17 23.64 0.63
N LEU A 441 -1.36 24.23 0.51
CA LEU A 441 -2.08 24.80 1.65
C LEU A 441 -2.37 23.75 2.75
N PRO A 442 -2.76 22.49 2.44
CA PRO A 442 -2.89 21.45 3.46
C PRO A 442 -1.61 21.24 4.29
N ARG A 443 -0.43 21.31 3.66
CA ARG A 443 0.86 21.16 4.36
C ARG A 443 1.14 22.37 5.24
N VAL A 444 0.84 23.57 4.76
CA VAL A 444 0.93 24.81 5.56
C VAL A 444 0.00 24.74 6.76
N LEU A 445 -1.27 24.37 6.56
CA LEU A 445 -2.25 24.19 7.63
C LEU A 445 -1.78 23.17 8.67
N ALA A 446 -1.11 22.09 8.25
CA ALA A 446 -0.59 21.09 9.18
C ALA A 446 0.51 21.66 10.09
N VAL A 447 1.46 22.42 9.53
CA VAL A 447 2.50 23.11 10.30
C VAL A 447 1.88 24.15 11.24
N LEU A 448 0.93 24.95 10.75
CA LEU A 448 0.20 25.93 11.57
C LEU A 448 -0.59 25.26 12.71
N ALA A 449 -1.18 24.09 12.46
CA ALA A 449 -1.91 23.35 13.49
C ALA A 449 -0.98 22.84 14.60
N VAL A 450 0.24 22.40 14.26
CA VAL A 450 1.28 22.03 15.24
C VAL A 450 1.70 23.25 16.07
N LEU A 451 1.93 24.40 15.42
CA LEU A 451 2.31 25.64 16.09
C LEU A 451 1.20 26.18 17.02
N ALA A 452 -0.05 26.17 16.55
CA ALA A 452 -1.20 26.61 17.34
C ALA A 452 -1.39 25.80 18.63
N ARG A 453 -1.09 24.50 18.57
CA ARG A 453 -1.12 23.59 19.74
C ARG A 453 0.14 23.64 20.59
N ARG A 454 1.12 24.47 20.24
CA ARG A 454 2.43 24.58 20.91
C ARG A 454 3.21 23.25 20.93
N GLU A 455 2.97 22.37 19.95
CA GLU A 455 3.60 21.05 19.86
C GLU A 455 4.97 21.10 19.15
N GLN A 456 5.40 22.25 18.61
CA GLN A 456 6.65 22.39 17.84
C GLN A 456 7.91 22.01 18.62
N VAL A 457 7.88 22.12 19.96
CA VAL A 457 9.01 21.72 20.81
C VAL A 457 9.33 20.24 20.62
N GLN A 458 8.33 19.39 20.35
CA GLN A 458 8.52 17.96 20.09
C GLN A 458 9.32 17.72 18.80
N TYR A 459 9.20 18.62 17.82
CA TYR A 459 9.90 18.60 16.52
C TYR A 459 11.22 19.38 16.52
N GLY A 460 11.68 19.84 17.69
CA GLY A 460 12.94 20.60 17.81
C GLY A 460 12.79 22.11 17.64
N GLY A 461 11.57 22.64 17.71
CA GLY A 461 11.25 24.06 17.60
C GLY A 461 10.74 24.46 16.21
N THR A 462 10.32 25.72 16.08
CA THR A 462 9.65 26.25 14.87
C THR A 462 10.53 26.13 13.63
N VAL A 463 11.81 26.53 13.71
CA VAL A 463 12.73 26.52 12.58
C VAL A 463 12.94 25.09 12.06
N ARG A 464 13.16 24.12 12.96
CA ARG A 464 13.37 22.72 12.59
C ARG A 464 12.12 22.06 12.03
N LEU A 465 10.94 22.40 12.57
CA LEU A 465 9.65 21.95 12.03
C LEU A 465 9.47 22.42 10.58
N VAL A 466 9.68 23.71 10.32
CA VAL A 466 9.54 24.29 8.96
C VAL A 466 10.59 23.70 8.01
N ALA A 467 11.85 23.61 8.43
CA ALA A 467 12.92 23.00 7.63
C ALA A 467 12.62 21.52 7.31
N SER A 468 12.07 20.77 8.27
CA SER A 468 11.64 19.37 8.06
C SER A 468 10.47 19.27 7.08
N ALA A 469 9.50 20.19 7.15
CA ALA A 469 8.39 20.25 6.21
C ALA A 469 8.86 20.57 4.78
N LEU A 470 9.83 21.48 4.62
CA LEU A 470 10.43 21.79 3.32
C LEU A 470 11.26 20.62 2.79
N ALA A 471 12.05 19.95 3.63
CA ALA A 471 12.83 18.78 3.26
C ALA A 471 11.94 17.61 2.82
N GLU A 472 10.84 17.36 3.54
CA GLU A 472 9.84 16.36 3.16
C GLU A 472 9.11 16.74 1.86
N LEU A 473 8.75 18.01 1.67
CA LEU A 473 8.16 18.51 0.43
C LEU A 473 9.10 18.30 -0.77
N ALA A 474 10.38 18.63 -0.63
CA ALA A 474 11.38 18.40 -1.66
C ALA A 474 11.52 16.91 -1.99
N LEU A 475 11.64 16.05 -0.97
CA LEU A 475 11.79 14.61 -1.17
C LEU A 475 10.55 13.99 -1.83
N SER A 476 9.34 14.36 -1.39
CA SER A 476 8.10 13.84 -1.95
C SER A 476 7.86 14.33 -3.38
N ALA A 477 8.18 15.60 -3.67
CA ALA A 477 8.12 16.14 -5.03
C ALA A 477 9.08 15.42 -5.98
N MET A 478 10.33 15.15 -5.56
CA MET A 478 11.29 14.39 -6.36
C MET A 478 10.89 12.92 -6.55
N GLN A 479 10.14 12.32 -5.64
CA GLN A 479 9.65 10.94 -5.80
C GLN A 479 8.35 10.84 -6.61
N ALA A 480 7.59 11.94 -6.75
CA ALA A 480 6.25 11.91 -7.33
C ALA A 480 6.20 11.39 -8.79
N PRO A 481 7.07 11.81 -9.73
CA PRO A 481 7.04 11.30 -11.10
C PRO A 481 7.33 9.80 -11.20
N LEU A 482 8.27 9.31 -10.38
CA LEU A 482 8.57 7.88 -10.30
C LEU A 482 7.37 7.07 -9.78
N ARG A 483 6.69 7.57 -8.73
CA ARG A 483 5.46 6.96 -8.21
C ARG A 483 4.34 6.95 -9.24
N MET A 484 4.15 8.06 -9.95
CA MET A 484 3.14 8.18 -11.01
C MET A 484 3.35 7.12 -12.10
N LEU A 485 4.59 6.94 -12.55
CA LEU A 485 4.94 5.93 -13.54
C LEU A 485 4.73 4.50 -13.02
N ALA A 486 5.18 4.22 -11.78
CA ALA A 486 5.00 2.91 -11.15
C ALA A 486 3.52 2.55 -10.96
N HIS A 487 2.71 3.48 -10.41
CA HIS A 487 1.27 3.28 -10.21
C HIS A 487 0.53 3.10 -11.54
N SER A 488 0.90 3.83 -12.59
CA SER A 488 0.35 3.64 -13.94
C SER A 488 0.58 2.22 -14.45
N LEU A 489 1.80 1.68 -14.27
CA LEU A 489 2.09 0.29 -14.62
C LEU A 489 1.34 -0.71 -13.75
N PHE A 490 1.14 -0.42 -12.46
CA PHE A 490 0.39 -1.32 -11.57
C PHE A 490 -1.07 -1.41 -11.99
N VAL A 491 -1.70 -0.29 -12.35
CA VAL A 491 -3.06 -0.26 -12.89
C VAL A 491 -3.13 -1.07 -14.19
N LEU A 492 -2.22 -0.81 -15.14
CA LEU A 492 -2.18 -1.56 -16.40
C LEU A 492 -2.02 -3.07 -16.16
N SER A 493 -1.14 -3.45 -15.24
CA SER A 493 -0.87 -4.86 -14.92
C SER A 493 -2.04 -5.54 -14.22
N ALA A 494 -2.74 -4.84 -13.33
CA ALA A 494 -3.93 -5.37 -12.67
C ALA A 494 -5.08 -5.60 -13.67
N LEU A 495 -5.27 -4.70 -14.63
CA LEU A 495 -6.31 -4.80 -15.67
C LEU A 495 -5.98 -5.87 -16.72
N THR A 496 -4.73 -5.94 -17.17
CA THR A 496 -4.29 -6.89 -18.22
C THR A 496 -3.96 -8.29 -17.69
N GLY A 497 -3.70 -8.42 -16.38
CA GLY A 497 -3.21 -9.66 -15.78
C GLY A 497 -1.75 -9.97 -16.09
N LEU A 498 -1.00 -9.02 -16.66
CA LEU A 498 0.44 -9.17 -16.90
C LEU A 498 1.16 -9.33 -15.54
N LYS A 499 1.90 -10.43 -15.41
CA LYS A 499 2.71 -10.70 -14.22
C LYS A 499 3.96 -9.83 -14.28
N LEU A 500 3.93 -8.68 -13.60
CA LEU A 500 5.17 -8.03 -13.16
C LEU A 500 5.77 -8.90 -12.05
N ASP A 501 6.91 -9.56 -12.24
CA ASP A 501 7.58 -10.22 -11.11
C ASP A 501 8.45 -9.19 -10.38
N TRP A 502 7.97 -8.76 -9.21
CA TRP A 502 8.72 -7.89 -8.30
C TRP A 502 8.95 -8.69 -7.01
N ARG A 503 10.12 -9.31 -6.88
CA ARG A 503 10.47 -10.12 -5.71
C ARG A 503 10.58 -9.24 -4.47
N SER A 504 9.98 -9.69 -3.36
CA SER A 504 10.08 -9.05 -2.06
C SER A 504 11.52 -9.14 -1.54
N PRO A 505 12.19 -8.00 -1.29
CA PRO A 505 13.39 -7.99 -0.46
C PRO A 505 13.07 -8.44 0.97
N SER A 506 14.11 -8.75 1.75
CA SER A 506 14.00 -8.83 3.21
C SER A 506 13.45 -7.51 3.74
N ARG A 507 12.47 -7.55 4.66
CA ARG A 507 11.90 -6.35 5.31
C ARG A 507 12.85 -5.69 6.32
N GLN A 508 14.15 -5.90 6.18
CA GLN A 508 15.17 -5.25 7.01
C GLN A 508 15.50 -3.89 6.40
N ALA A 509 15.86 -2.91 7.23
CA ALA A 509 16.34 -1.60 6.77
C ALA A 509 17.77 -1.68 6.20
N ASP A 510 17.98 -2.58 5.24
CA ASP A 510 19.21 -2.68 4.50
C ASP A 510 19.26 -1.57 3.44
N ALA A 511 20.45 -1.02 3.22
CA ALA A 511 20.65 -0.04 2.16
C ALA A 511 20.39 -0.69 0.80
N VAL A 512 19.73 0.04 -0.10
CA VAL A 512 19.52 -0.43 -1.47
C VAL A 512 20.82 -0.31 -2.27
N ALA A 513 21.32 -1.42 -2.80
CA ALA A 513 22.47 -1.41 -3.68
C ALA A 513 22.14 -0.74 -5.03
N TRP A 514 23.11 -0.01 -5.60
CA TRP A 514 22.98 0.66 -6.90
C TRP A 514 22.51 -0.27 -8.02
N ARG A 515 23.03 -1.50 -8.04
CA ARG A 515 22.64 -2.52 -9.03
C ARG A 515 21.15 -2.85 -8.94
N ASP A 516 20.62 -2.99 -7.73
CA ASP A 516 19.22 -3.35 -7.50
C ASP A 516 18.30 -2.17 -7.82
N ALA A 517 18.72 -0.95 -7.48
CA ALA A 517 18.04 0.28 -7.89
C ALA A 517 17.99 0.41 -9.42
N TRP A 518 19.11 0.21 -10.12
CA TRP A 518 19.15 0.27 -11.59
C TRP A 518 18.28 -0.82 -12.24
N ALA A 519 18.35 -2.05 -11.74
CA ALA A 519 17.58 -3.18 -12.28
C ALA A 519 16.06 -2.97 -12.18
N ARG A 520 15.59 -2.28 -11.13
CA ARG A 520 14.16 -2.08 -10.85
C ARG A 520 13.63 -0.73 -11.34
N VAL A 521 14.36 0.35 -11.07
CA VAL A 521 13.97 1.74 -11.38
C VAL A 521 14.55 2.19 -12.71
N GLY A 522 15.81 1.89 -13.00
CA GLY A 522 16.48 2.33 -14.24
C GLY A 522 15.72 1.87 -15.49
N ARG A 523 15.27 0.61 -15.52
CA ARG A 523 14.47 0.07 -16.63
C ARG A 523 13.10 0.73 -16.80
N LEU A 524 12.51 1.19 -15.69
CA LEU A 524 11.21 1.86 -15.69
C LEU A 524 11.34 3.25 -16.31
N VAL A 525 12.41 3.96 -15.98
CA VAL A 525 12.56 5.38 -16.30
C VAL A 525 13.29 5.62 -17.62
N LEU A 526 14.10 4.68 -18.10
CA LEU A 526 14.88 4.85 -19.32
C LEU A 526 14.02 5.11 -20.58
N PRO A 527 12.93 4.37 -20.87
CA PRO A 527 12.11 4.66 -22.04
C PRO A 527 11.46 6.05 -22.04
N PRO A 528 10.74 6.50 -20.98
CA PRO A 528 10.17 7.85 -20.98
C PRO A 528 11.24 8.94 -20.97
N ALA A 529 12.38 8.73 -20.29
CA ALA A 529 13.48 9.68 -20.35
C ALA A 529 14.03 9.82 -21.79
N LEU A 530 14.26 8.71 -22.50
CA LEU A 530 14.74 8.73 -23.88
C LEU A 530 13.73 9.38 -24.84
N ILE A 531 12.44 9.08 -24.69
CA ILE A 531 11.38 9.67 -25.53
C ILE A 531 11.40 11.18 -25.39
N VAL A 532 11.45 11.69 -24.16
CA VAL A 532 11.42 13.13 -23.93
C VAL A 532 12.74 13.80 -24.36
N THR A 533 13.90 13.18 -24.11
CA THR A 533 15.19 13.70 -24.60
C THR A 533 15.25 13.73 -26.13
N LEU A 534 14.76 12.70 -26.81
CA LEU A 534 14.69 12.67 -28.27
C LEU A 534 13.72 13.73 -28.81
N TRP A 535 12.56 13.89 -28.16
CA TRP A 535 11.57 14.91 -28.51
C TRP A 535 12.15 16.32 -28.37
N MET A 536 12.90 16.59 -27.30
CA MET A 536 13.64 17.86 -27.12
C MET A 536 14.78 18.04 -28.13
N GLY A 537 15.48 16.96 -28.49
CA GLY A 537 16.58 16.99 -29.45
C GLY A 537 16.16 17.27 -30.89
N LEU A 538 14.93 16.89 -31.26
CA LEU A 538 14.34 17.18 -32.57
C LEU A 538 13.90 18.65 -32.73
N ASP A 539 13.82 19.40 -31.62
CA ASP A 539 13.45 20.83 -31.59
C ASP A 539 14.67 21.77 -31.76
N LEU A 540 15.89 21.22 -31.84
CA LEU A 540 17.14 21.97 -32.05
C LEU A 540 17.42 22.31 -33.54
N GLY A 541 16.55 21.87 -34.46
CA GLY A 541 16.70 22.02 -35.90
C GLY A 541 16.05 23.29 -36.47
N GLY A 542 16.50 24.47 -36.04
CA GLY A 542 16.55 25.70 -36.86
C GLY A 542 15.26 26.46 -37.23
N ASP A 543 14.16 25.80 -37.57
CA ASP A 543 12.95 26.48 -38.06
C ASP A 543 11.86 26.48 -36.98
N GLY A 544 11.85 27.56 -36.19
CA GLY A 544 11.06 27.72 -34.97
C GLY A 544 9.55 27.52 -35.13
N LEU A 545 9.08 26.30 -34.87
CA LEU A 545 7.85 26.10 -34.11
C LEU A 545 8.18 26.54 -32.68
N GLY A 546 7.55 27.60 -32.16
CA GLY A 546 7.83 28.24 -30.87
C GLY A 546 7.61 27.38 -29.61
N LEU A 547 8.18 26.18 -29.58
CA LEU A 547 8.12 25.16 -28.53
C LEU A 547 9.23 25.31 -27.48
N ALA A 548 10.25 26.12 -27.77
CA ALA A 548 11.32 26.51 -26.85
C ALA A 548 10.83 27.36 -25.64
N GLY A 549 9.54 27.73 -25.59
CA GLY A 549 8.90 28.43 -24.47
C GLY A 549 8.57 27.53 -23.26
N ALA A 550 7.63 27.98 -22.41
CA ALA A 550 7.26 27.36 -21.12
C ALA A 550 7.08 25.82 -21.12
N ALA A 551 6.75 25.21 -22.27
CA ALA A 551 6.70 23.76 -22.48
C ALA A 551 8.05 23.06 -22.20
N GLY A 552 9.18 23.66 -22.58
CA GLY A 552 10.52 23.15 -22.27
C GLY A 552 10.80 23.17 -20.76
N THR A 553 10.47 24.27 -20.07
CA THR A 553 10.66 24.38 -18.60
C THR A 553 9.77 23.42 -17.81
N GLN A 554 8.54 23.18 -18.26
CA GLN A 554 7.61 22.24 -17.62
C GLN A 554 8.03 20.78 -17.83
N GLY A 555 8.59 20.44 -19.00
CA GLY A 555 9.18 19.12 -19.25
C GLY A 555 10.31 18.79 -18.28
N TRP A 556 11.19 19.75 -17.97
CA TRP A 556 12.29 19.58 -17.04
C TRP A 556 11.86 19.25 -15.60
N LEU A 557 10.72 19.79 -15.15
CA LEU A 557 10.18 19.49 -13.81
C LEU A 557 9.78 18.02 -13.65
N LEU A 558 9.40 17.34 -14.74
CA LEU A 558 9.09 15.91 -14.74
C LEU A 558 10.33 15.06 -15.03
N LEU A 559 11.21 15.52 -15.92
CA LEU A 559 12.40 14.79 -16.34
C LEU A 559 13.48 14.73 -15.27
N MET A 560 13.79 15.85 -14.61
CA MET A 560 14.88 15.89 -13.65
C MET A 560 14.69 14.89 -12.50
N PRO A 561 13.50 14.77 -11.87
CA PRO A 561 13.25 13.73 -10.88
C PRO A 561 13.38 12.30 -11.45
N LEU A 562 12.99 12.09 -12.70
CA LEU A 562 13.11 10.80 -13.38
C LEU A 562 14.58 10.45 -13.67
N MET A 563 15.39 11.38 -14.19
CA MET A 563 16.82 11.17 -14.40
C MET A 563 17.57 10.88 -13.09
N LEU A 564 17.14 11.50 -12.00
CA LEU A 564 17.67 11.26 -10.65
C LEU A 564 16.97 10.12 -9.90
N ALA A 565 16.06 9.38 -10.52
CA ALA A 565 15.26 8.37 -9.82
C ALA A 565 16.12 7.26 -9.17
N VAL A 566 17.17 6.81 -9.85
CA VAL A 566 18.10 5.79 -9.34
C VAL A 566 18.93 6.31 -8.16
N PRO A 567 19.68 7.42 -8.28
CA PRO A 567 20.42 7.97 -7.14
C PRO A 567 19.49 8.34 -5.97
N LEU A 568 18.32 8.92 -6.24
CA LEU A 568 17.34 9.25 -5.21
C LEU A 568 16.86 8.01 -4.46
N THR A 569 16.63 6.90 -5.16
CA THR A 569 16.23 5.62 -4.54
C THR A 569 17.32 5.10 -3.60
N VAL A 570 18.59 5.16 -3.99
CA VAL A 570 19.72 4.69 -3.17
C VAL A 570 19.95 5.60 -1.96
N VAL A 571 20.03 6.92 -2.20
CA VAL A 571 20.29 7.92 -1.15
C VAL A 571 19.17 7.93 -0.11
N SER A 572 17.90 7.91 -0.57
CA SER A 572 16.76 7.90 0.35
C SER A 572 16.62 6.59 1.14
N ALA A 573 17.12 5.48 0.61
CA ALA A 573 17.16 4.20 1.32
C ALA A 573 18.30 4.08 2.34
N SER A 574 19.24 5.03 2.40
CA SER A 574 20.42 4.93 3.26
C SER A 574 20.11 5.25 4.74
N PRO A 575 20.41 4.33 5.68
CA PRO A 575 20.37 4.63 7.12
C PRO A 575 21.39 5.68 7.53
N ALA A 576 22.53 5.78 6.84
CA ALA A 576 23.56 6.77 7.16
C ALA A 576 23.08 8.20 6.87
N VAL A 577 22.40 8.39 5.74
CA VAL A 577 21.80 9.69 5.38
C VAL A 577 20.65 10.03 6.33
N GLY A 578 19.84 9.04 6.72
CA GLY A 578 18.80 9.24 7.73
C GLY A 578 19.35 9.68 9.09
N ARG A 579 20.45 9.06 9.55
CA ARG A 579 21.17 9.51 10.77
C ARG A 579 21.76 10.90 10.63
N LEU A 580 22.25 11.28 9.45
CA LEU A 580 22.75 12.63 9.20
C LEU A 580 21.62 13.66 9.32
N ALA A 581 20.47 13.40 8.69
CA ALA A 581 19.28 14.25 8.81
C ALA A 581 18.83 14.37 10.28
N GLU A 582 18.84 13.28 11.02
CA GLU A 582 18.53 13.27 12.44
C GLU A 582 19.50 14.11 13.29
N ARG A 583 20.82 14.00 13.05
CA ARG A 583 21.83 14.81 13.72
C ARG A 583 21.69 16.30 13.39
N ALA A 584 21.27 16.62 12.16
CA ALA A 584 20.95 17.99 11.74
C ALA A 584 19.64 18.52 12.36
N GLY A 585 18.90 17.69 13.11
CA GLY A 585 17.62 18.07 13.69
C GLY A 585 16.46 18.11 12.69
N LEU A 586 16.60 17.46 11.54
CA LEU A 586 15.59 17.39 10.48
C LEU A 586 14.77 16.10 10.58
N LEU A 587 13.52 16.18 10.13
CA LEU A 587 12.55 15.07 10.09
C LEU A 587 12.41 14.37 11.44
N TRP A 588 12.42 15.17 12.52
CA TRP A 588 12.17 14.67 13.86
C TRP A 588 10.70 14.39 14.08
N ASN A 589 10.42 13.24 14.69
CA ASN A 589 9.09 12.84 15.14
C ASN A 589 9.10 12.72 16.66
N PRO A 590 8.00 13.07 17.35
CA PRO A 590 7.90 12.93 18.80
C PRO A 590 8.30 11.52 19.27
N GLU A 591 7.82 10.50 18.57
CA GLU A 591 8.01 9.09 18.90
C GLU A 591 9.45 8.60 18.62
N ALA A 592 10.18 9.26 17.72
CA ALA A 592 11.58 8.95 17.45
C ALA A 592 12.53 9.66 18.43
N ARG A 593 12.18 10.90 18.82
CA ARG A 593 13.02 11.73 19.70
C ARG A 593 12.88 11.35 21.18
N CYS A 594 11.66 11.08 21.61
CA CYS A 594 11.36 10.64 22.97
C CYS A 594 10.45 9.41 22.87
N PRO A 595 11.01 8.23 22.55
CA PRO A 595 10.22 7.02 22.35
C PRO A 595 9.44 6.69 23.63
N PRO A 596 8.11 6.54 23.54
CA PRO A 596 7.30 6.02 24.64
C PRO A 596 7.86 4.69 25.13
N ARG A 597 7.70 4.39 26.44
CA ARG A 597 8.27 3.19 27.07
C ARG A 597 7.99 1.91 26.27
N THR A 598 6.75 1.73 25.80
CA THR A 598 6.36 0.57 24.98
C THR A 598 7.14 0.48 23.67
N LEU A 599 7.37 1.60 22.97
CA LEU A 599 8.17 1.59 21.75
C LEU A 599 9.67 1.38 22.01
N ALA A 600 10.21 2.02 23.04
CA ALA A 600 11.59 1.81 23.46
C ALA A 600 11.83 0.33 23.80
N ARG A 601 10.90 -0.26 24.56
CA ARG A 601 10.93 -1.67 24.97
C ARG A 601 10.77 -2.65 23.81
N ALA A 602 10.00 -2.28 22.79
CA ALA A 602 9.91 -3.05 21.55
C ALA A 602 11.24 -3.06 20.76
N GLY A 603 12.01 -1.97 20.85
CA GLY A 603 13.36 -1.87 20.27
C GLY A 603 14.41 -2.74 20.98
N GLU A 604 14.19 -3.08 22.25
CA GLU A 604 15.08 -3.96 23.05
C GLU A 604 14.88 -5.46 22.73
N ALA A 605 14.69 -5.81 21.45
CA ALA A 605 14.38 -7.17 20.99
C ALA A 605 15.62 -8.04 20.72
N SER A 606 16.77 -7.71 21.29
CA SER A 606 18.06 -8.37 21.01
C SER A 606 18.10 -9.85 21.42
N GLU A 607 17.27 -10.26 22.39
CA GLU A 607 17.06 -11.67 22.74
C GLU A 607 16.42 -12.45 21.58
N PHE A 608 15.34 -11.91 21.00
CA PHE A 608 14.64 -12.54 19.89
C PHE A 608 15.44 -12.49 18.58
N ALA A 609 16.27 -11.46 18.39
CA ALA A 609 17.15 -11.36 17.23
C ALA A 609 18.15 -12.53 17.15
N ARG A 610 18.59 -13.05 18.29
CA ARG A 610 19.50 -14.21 18.37
C ARG A 610 18.84 -15.52 17.97
N LEU A 611 17.52 -15.59 17.98
CA LEU A 611 16.76 -16.80 17.61
C LEU A 611 16.59 -16.96 16.11
N ALA A 612 16.76 -15.88 15.35
CA ALA A 612 16.58 -15.86 13.91
C ALA A 612 17.63 -16.76 13.22
N PRO A 613 17.23 -17.54 12.19
CA PRO A 613 18.19 -18.28 11.39
C PRO A 613 19.14 -17.29 10.69
N PRO A 614 20.42 -17.65 10.49
CA PRO A 614 21.35 -16.79 9.76
C PRO A 614 20.78 -16.50 8.36
N PRO A 615 21.00 -15.29 7.82
CA PRO A 615 20.52 -14.95 6.49
C PRO A 615 21.03 -16.00 5.48
N PRO A 616 20.20 -16.40 4.52
CA PRO A 616 20.64 -17.36 3.51
C PRO A 616 21.88 -16.80 2.82
N THR A 617 22.95 -17.60 2.73
CA THR A 617 24.15 -17.21 1.99
C THR A 617 23.73 -16.82 0.58
N PRO A 618 24.15 -15.66 0.06
CA PRO A 618 23.80 -15.26 -1.29
C PRO A 618 24.36 -16.32 -2.23
N ARG A 619 23.49 -17.15 -2.80
CA ARG A 619 23.89 -18.03 -3.90
C ARG A 619 24.43 -17.11 -5.00
N PRO A 620 25.64 -17.34 -5.53
CA PRO A 620 26.09 -16.60 -6.70
C PRO A 620 24.98 -16.72 -7.72
N ALA A 621 24.48 -15.57 -8.18
CA ALA A 621 23.37 -15.53 -9.11
C ALA A 621 23.78 -16.40 -10.31
N THR A 622 23.24 -17.60 -10.39
CA THR A 622 23.33 -18.37 -11.61
C THR A 622 22.61 -17.50 -12.61
N VAL A 623 23.36 -16.92 -13.54
CA VAL A 623 22.81 -16.19 -14.68
C VAL A 623 21.98 -17.22 -15.41
N MET A 624 20.70 -17.28 -15.06
CA MET A 624 19.71 -18.02 -15.80
C MET A 624 19.61 -17.24 -17.10
N ALA A 625 20.40 -17.65 -18.08
CA ALA A 625 20.27 -17.21 -19.45
C ALA A 625 18.82 -17.52 -19.85
N TRP A 626 17.97 -16.51 -19.80
CA TRP A 626 16.66 -16.60 -20.41
C TRP A 626 16.92 -16.68 -21.91
N SER A 627 16.66 -17.86 -22.49
CA SER A 627 16.46 -17.99 -23.92
C SER A 627 15.28 -17.11 -24.30
N MET A 628 15.58 -15.91 -24.80
CA MET A 628 14.59 -15.08 -25.47
C MET A 628 14.08 -15.86 -26.69
N GLY A 629 12.87 -16.40 -26.58
CA GLY A 629 12.02 -16.58 -27.74
C GLY A 629 11.91 -15.23 -28.44
N ARG A 630 12.50 -15.14 -29.64
CA ARG A 630 12.65 -13.93 -30.45
C ARG A 630 11.33 -13.14 -30.55
N PRO A 631 11.26 -11.86 -30.13
CA PRO A 631 10.09 -11.02 -30.36
C PRO A 631 10.23 -10.35 -31.75
N ARG A 632 10.02 -11.12 -32.83
CA ARG A 632 9.97 -10.54 -34.18
C ARG A 632 8.69 -9.71 -34.44
N ALA A 633 7.67 -9.83 -33.57
CA ALA A 633 6.37 -9.17 -33.77
C ALA A 633 6.27 -7.74 -33.19
N LEU A 634 7.05 -7.37 -32.17
CA LEU A 634 6.94 -6.06 -31.52
C LEU A 634 7.80 -4.96 -32.18
N VAL A 635 8.92 -5.34 -32.81
CA VAL A 635 9.74 -4.41 -33.61
C VAL A 635 9.07 -4.12 -34.96
N ALA A 636 8.33 -5.08 -35.52
CA ALA A 636 7.58 -4.87 -36.76
C ALA A 636 6.39 -3.91 -36.60
N ALA A 637 5.71 -3.92 -35.45
CA ALA A 637 4.60 -3.00 -35.19
C ALA A 637 5.06 -1.55 -34.97
N GLY A 638 6.26 -1.33 -34.42
CA GLY A 638 6.85 0.00 -34.25
C GLY A 638 7.41 0.60 -35.54
N VAL A 639 7.87 -0.23 -36.48
CA VAL A 639 8.40 0.22 -37.77
C VAL A 639 7.29 0.51 -38.78
N VAL A 640 6.20 -0.26 -38.78
CA VAL A 640 5.06 -0.04 -39.71
C VAL A 640 4.26 1.23 -39.37
N ALA A 641 4.21 1.63 -38.09
CA ALA A 641 3.58 2.90 -37.69
C ALA A 641 4.38 4.15 -38.15
N PHE A 642 5.68 4.00 -38.42
CA PHE A 642 6.53 5.09 -38.90
C PHE A 642 6.48 5.27 -40.42
N SER A 643 5.96 4.28 -41.16
CA SER A 643 5.90 4.30 -42.62
C SER A 643 4.60 4.89 -43.21
N VAL A 644 3.60 5.23 -42.37
CA VAL A 644 2.28 5.71 -42.84
C VAL A 644 2.09 7.23 -42.68
N LEU A 645 3.05 7.96 -42.11
CA LEU A 645 2.97 9.42 -41.93
C LEU A 645 3.97 10.24 -42.75
N GLY A 646 4.57 9.66 -43.79
CA GLY A 646 5.50 10.34 -44.71
C GLY A 646 4.95 10.44 -46.13
N VAL A 647 3.92 11.25 -46.37
CA VAL A 647 3.66 11.75 -47.74
C VAL A 647 4.52 12.99 -47.92
N MET A 648 5.50 12.87 -48.83
CA MET A 648 6.42 13.93 -49.23
C MET A 648 5.71 15.15 -49.82
N PRO A 649 6.41 16.30 -49.89
CA PRO A 649 6.88 16.70 -51.22
C PRO A 649 8.39 16.85 -51.31
N SER A 650 8.85 16.49 -52.51
CA SER A 650 10.20 16.61 -53.07
C SER A 650 10.65 18.05 -53.27
N THR A 651 11.87 18.37 -52.83
CA THR A 651 12.91 19.19 -53.49
C THR A 651 14.12 19.13 -52.55
N GLY A 652 15.23 18.46 -52.86
CA GLY A 652 16.25 18.91 -53.80
C GLY A 652 17.53 19.25 -53.00
N SER A 653 18.61 18.50 -53.24
CA SER A 653 19.97 18.60 -52.68
C SER A 653 20.21 18.05 -51.26
N ALA A 654 21.11 17.06 -51.18
CA ALA A 654 21.67 16.53 -49.94
C ALA A 654 22.94 17.32 -49.57
N PRO A 655 23.13 17.77 -48.31
CA PRO A 655 24.43 18.23 -47.86
C PRO A 655 25.25 17.04 -47.35
N GLU A 656 26.51 16.98 -47.78
CA GLU A 656 27.51 16.03 -47.30
C GLU A 656 27.80 16.24 -45.79
N LEU A 657 27.95 15.14 -45.06
CA LEU A 657 28.32 15.17 -43.65
C LEU A 657 29.79 15.66 -43.47
N PRO A 658 30.06 16.59 -42.53
CA PRO A 658 31.42 17.08 -42.26
C PRO A 658 32.38 16.00 -41.76
N ALA A 659 33.66 16.14 -42.10
CA ALA A 659 34.71 15.14 -41.89
C ALA A 659 34.99 14.72 -40.42
N TRP A 660 34.52 15.48 -39.42
CA TRP A 660 34.72 15.15 -37.99
C TRP A 660 33.79 14.03 -37.48
N LEU A 661 32.75 13.66 -38.23
CA LEU A 661 31.85 12.54 -37.92
C LEU A 661 32.37 11.18 -38.43
N ARG A 662 33.43 11.15 -39.25
CA ARG A 662 34.11 9.91 -39.67
C ARG A 662 35.17 9.42 -38.66
N THR A 663 35.59 10.26 -37.72
CA THR A 663 36.71 9.98 -36.81
C THR A 663 36.33 9.31 -35.48
N GLN A 664 35.05 8.98 -35.27
CA GLN A 664 34.57 8.33 -34.03
C GLN A 664 34.46 6.79 -34.12
N GLN A 665 34.52 6.20 -35.32
CA GLN A 665 34.46 4.73 -35.47
C GLN A 665 35.80 4.04 -35.20
N GLU A 666 36.94 4.73 -35.29
CA GLU A 666 38.27 4.15 -35.03
C GLU A 666 38.72 4.26 -33.57
N MET A 667 38.23 5.25 -32.79
CA MET A 667 38.56 5.35 -31.36
C MET A 667 37.94 4.22 -30.50
N LEU A 668 36.81 3.64 -30.93
CA LEU A 668 36.14 2.55 -30.21
C LEU A 668 36.81 1.18 -30.42
N ALA A 669 37.77 1.06 -31.35
CA ALA A 669 38.55 -0.16 -31.58
C ALA A 669 39.81 -0.24 -30.71
N LEU A 670 40.29 0.87 -30.13
CA LEU A 670 41.53 0.95 -29.35
C LEU A 670 41.39 0.71 -27.84
N TRP A 671 40.16 0.60 -27.32
CA TRP A 671 39.92 0.38 -25.87
C TRP A 671 39.72 -1.09 -25.47
N ARG A 672 40.01 -2.05 -26.36
CA ARG A 672 39.87 -3.50 -26.09
C ARG A 672 41.17 -4.26 -25.80
N VAL A 673 42.31 -3.60 -25.70
CA VAL A 673 43.58 -4.27 -25.41
C VAL A 673 44.36 -3.46 -24.37
N THR A 674 44.61 -4.08 -23.20
CA THR A 674 45.53 -3.73 -22.09
C THR A 674 44.88 -3.41 -20.73
N ALA A 675 44.57 -4.47 -19.96
CA ALA A 675 44.73 -4.51 -18.49
C ALA A 675 44.82 -5.99 -18.03
N PRO A 676 45.84 -6.38 -17.24
CA PRO A 676 46.11 -7.78 -16.91
C PRO A 676 45.17 -8.34 -15.82
N PRO A 677 44.91 -9.66 -15.77
CA PRO A 677 44.15 -10.28 -14.70
C PRO A 677 45.01 -10.44 -13.44
N LEU A 678 44.58 -9.83 -12.33
CA LEU A 678 45.02 -10.22 -10.98
C LEU A 678 44.20 -11.44 -10.56
N GLU A 679 44.79 -12.63 -10.70
CA GLU A 679 44.25 -13.87 -10.11
C GLU A 679 44.62 -13.94 -8.61
N PRO A 680 43.67 -14.18 -7.70
CA PRO A 680 44.00 -14.65 -6.36
C PRO A 680 44.34 -16.14 -6.42
N LYS A 681 45.62 -16.47 -6.19
CA LYS A 681 46.09 -17.83 -5.88
C LYS A 681 45.39 -18.35 -4.63
N VAL A 682 44.50 -19.33 -4.81
CA VAL A 682 44.04 -20.20 -3.72
C VAL A 682 45.01 -21.38 -3.65
N LEU A 683 45.83 -21.41 -2.60
CA LEU A 683 46.60 -22.59 -2.20
C LEU A 683 45.62 -23.70 -1.78
N GLN A 684 45.66 -24.83 -2.48
CA GLN A 684 44.95 -26.05 -2.11
C GLN A 684 45.64 -26.69 -0.91
N ASP A 685 44.99 -26.66 0.26
CA ASP A 685 45.30 -27.55 1.37
C ASP A 685 44.59 -28.90 1.14
N THR A 686 45.40 -29.93 0.95
CA THR A 686 45.01 -31.33 0.81
C THR A 686 44.73 -31.94 2.19
N SER A 687 43.55 -31.72 2.76
CA SER A 687 43.15 -32.43 3.99
C SER A 687 41.63 -32.42 4.24
N ARG A 688 40.82 -33.12 3.42
CA ARG A 688 39.47 -33.55 3.86
C ARG A 688 39.07 -34.96 3.38
N PRO A 689 38.38 -35.73 4.24
CA PRO A 689 37.98 -37.12 3.99
C PRO A 689 36.81 -37.21 3.00
N GLN A 690 36.78 -38.33 2.27
CA GLN A 690 35.78 -38.67 1.25
C GLN A 690 34.35 -38.63 1.81
N ALA A 691 33.52 -37.74 1.28
CA ALA A 691 32.06 -37.79 1.42
C ALA A 691 31.48 -38.43 0.15
N VAL A 692 30.76 -39.54 0.34
CA VAL A 692 30.04 -40.27 -0.70
C VAL A 692 29.05 -39.33 -1.40
N VAL A 693 29.31 -39.06 -2.67
CA VAL A 693 28.36 -38.35 -3.55
C VAL A 693 27.27 -39.33 -3.97
N MET A 694 26.08 -39.23 -3.37
CA MET A 694 24.88 -39.79 -3.99
C MET A 694 24.61 -39.04 -5.30
N ARG A 695 24.76 -39.73 -6.42
CA ARG A 695 24.33 -39.26 -7.74
C ARG A 695 22.80 -39.12 -7.74
N GLU A 696 22.29 -37.90 -7.60
CA GLU A 696 20.92 -37.58 -8.00
C GLU A 696 20.80 -37.79 -9.52
N ARG A 697 20.03 -38.82 -9.92
CA ARG A 697 19.63 -39.01 -11.32
C ARG A 697 18.55 -37.98 -11.66
N PRO A 698 18.65 -37.25 -12.79
CA PRO A 698 17.57 -36.37 -13.23
C PRO A 698 16.33 -37.21 -13.55
N ALA A 699 15.17 -36.72 -13.11
CA ALA A 699 13.87 -37.36 -13.29
C ALA A 699 13.61 -37.66 -14.79
N ARG A 700 13.71 -38.94 -15.16
CA ARG A 700 13.25 -39.43 -16.46
C ARG A 700 11.75 -39.18 -16.57
N ARG A 701 11.30 -38.75 -17.77
CA ARG A 701 9.90 -38.70 -18.19
C ARG A 701 9.14 -39.89 -17.60
N ILE A 702 8.09 -39.60 -16.83
CA ILE A 702 7.20 -40.62 -16.27
C ILE A 702 6.65 -41.42 -17.45
N ASP A 703 7.01 -42.71 -17.47
CA ASP A 703 6.60 -43.67 -18.48
C ASP A 703 5.07 -43.71 -18.58
N ASN A 704 4.54 -43.69 -19.82
CA ASN A 704 3.10 -43.71 -20.07
C ASN A 704 2.44 -44.96 -19.45
N ALA A 705 3.19 -46.06 -19.29
CA ALA A 705 2.74 -47.26 -18.61
C ALA A 705 2.41 -47.02 -17.12
N VAL A 706 3.20 -46.19 -16.42
CA VAL A 706 2.96 -45.85 -15.00
C VAL A 706 1.71 -44.96 -14.88
N ARG A 707 1.53 -44.02 -15.81
CA ARG A 707 0.34 -43.16 -15.85
C ARG A 707 -0.94 -43.96 -16.16
N GLN A 708 -0.86 -44.97 -17.01
CA GLN A 708 -1.99 -45.86 -17.28
C GLN A 708 -2.32 -46.77 -16.08
N ARG A 709 -1.31 -47.32 -15.39
CA ARG A 709 -1.54 -48.11 -14.16
C ARG A 709 -2.17 -47.28 -13.04
N ALA A 710 -1.72 -46.03 -12.87
CA ALA A 710 -2.31 -45.11 -11.89
C ALA A 710 -3.77 -44.79 -12.23
N ARG A 711 -4.10 -44.57 -13.51
CA ARG A 711 -5.49 -44.33 -13.95
C ARG A 711 -6.37 -45.57 -13.77
N ALA A 712 -5.84 -46.77 -14.01
CA ALA A 712 -6.57 -48.03 -13.78
C ALA A 712 -6.78 -48.32 -12.28
N ALA A 713 -5.84 -47.91 -11.42
CA ALA A 713 -6.00 -48.02 -9.97
C ALA A 713 -7.07 -47.06 -9.43
N VAL A 714 -7.07 -45.81 -9.89
CA VAL A 714 -8.11 -44.84 -9.52
C VAL A 714 -9.50 -45.28 -10.00
N ARG A 715 -9.60 -45.84 -11.21
CA ARG A 715 -10.87 -46.34 -11.74
C ARG A 715 -11.42 -47.51 -10.92
N ARG A 716 -10.56 -48.45 -10.54
CA ARG A 716 -10.92 -49.56 -9.62
C ARG A 716 -11.35 -49.06 -8.24
N ALA A 717 -10.70 -48.04 -7.70
CA ALA A 717 -11.10 -47.45 -6.42
C ALA A 717 -12.49 -46.81 -6.49
N LEU A 718 -12.79 -46.10 -7.58
CA LEU A 718 -14.11 -45.48 -7.80
C LEU A 718 -15.21 -46.53 -8.06
N GLU A 719 -14.89 -47.62 -8.75
CA GLU A 719 -15.81 -48.75 -8.95
C GLU A 719 -16.11 -49.49 -7.64
N MET A 720 -15.11 -49.62 -6.74
CA MET A 720 -15.30 -50.18 -5.40
C MET A 720 -16.13 -49.27 -4.49
N GLU A 721 -15.96 -47.95 -4.61
CA GLU A 721 -16.74 -46.96 -3.85
C GLU A 721 -18.21 -46.94 -4.31
N ALA A 722 -18.45 -47.03 -5.63
CA ALA A 722 -19.80 -47.15 -6.19
C ALA A 722 -20.48 -48.48 -5.82
N ALA A 723 -19.72 -49.59 -5.74
CA ALA A 723 -20.24 -50.88 -5.28
C ALA A 723 -20.56 -50.88 -3.77
N ALA A 724 -19.86 -50.07 -2.97
CA ALA A 724 -20.12 -49.91 -1.55
C ALA A 724 -21.38 -49.07 -1.27
N GLU A 725 -21.69 -48.08 -2.12
CA GLU A 725 -22.92 -47.27 -2.02
C GLU A 725 -24.20 -48.06 -2.39
N LEU A 726 -24.09 -49.11 -3.20
CA LEU A 726 -25.22 -49.98 -3.59
C LEU A 726 -25.54 -51.09 -2.56
N ALA A 727 -24.73 -51.27 -1.52
CA ALA A 727 -24.83 -52.37 -0.57
C ALA A 727 -25.40 -51.98 0.81
N TRP A 728 -26.03 -50.80 0.95
CA TRP A 728 -26.64 -50.38 2.22
C TRP A 728 -28.15 -50.70 2.22
N PRO A 729 -28.65 -51.64 3.04
CA PRO A 729 -30.09 -51.85 3.19
C PRO A 729 -30.68 -50.69 4.00
N GLU A 730 -31.84 -50.18 3.56
CA GLU A 730 -32.63 -49.22 4.30
C GLU A 730 -33.03 -49.78 5.68
N GLY A 731 -32.71 -49.01 6.72
CA GLY A 731 -33.08 -49.24 8.12
C GLY A 731 -32.93 -47.95 8.91
#